data_AF-A0A556TI33-F1
#
_entry.id   AF-A0A556TI33-F1
#
_cell.length_a   1.000
_cell.length_b   1.000
_cell.length_c   1.000
_cell.angle_alpha   90.00
_cell.angle_beta   90.00
_cell.angle_gamma   90.00
#
_symmetry.space_group_name_H-M   'P 1'
#
loop_
_entity.id
_entity.type
_entity.pdbx_description
1 polymer ?
#
loop_
_entity_poly.entity_id
_entity_poly.type
_entity_poly.pdbx_seq_one_letter_code
_entity_poly.pdbx_strand_id
1 'polypeptide(L)'
;MHDHPFSHLIETLPSKKNETRKYFNPLKLRDPKYERLPFCIRVLLEAAIRKCDGFYVKQEDVDSILNWEDRQHEAEVPFSPARVLLQDFTGIPALVDLAAMRDAVAKNGVDPHLINPKCPTDLIVDHSLQIDFSKCAIQNAPNPGGGDMQGPGSRSVPGCPPPRVHHSGSIQCGGQRGGCSRGSCTDLPARANAVQIENTPLLCPFHLKPVSEPETAVKNQELELIRNKERLQFFKWCSKAFKNVSVVPPDIGSVHQVNLEYLSRVVQESEGFIYPDSVVGTDSHTTMINGLGILGWGVGGIESEAVMLGQPVSFTLPQVVGCKLVGSVSTLATSIDIVLGITKHLRQAGISGRFVEFFGPGVSQLSAADRTTIANMCPEYSATVSFFPVDDITIKHFKQTIFTEEKLEVLETYLKSVKLFRNLAEQSEDPHYTEVIEVNLSSIVPNVSGPKRPQDRVPVTCMKEDFLNCLNEKARFHVPKEKQSTTVPFLHDSTEYTLSHGSVVIAAIISCTNNCNPSVMLTAGLLAKKAVKAGLTVKPYIRTSLAPGSGMVTHYLNASGVLPYLSQLGFEVIGYGCATCVGNTAPLPESVVDAIKQGDLIACGVLSGNRHFEGRLCDCVRANYLASPPLVVAYAIAGTIGIDFEKDPLGVNSEGKEVFLSDVWPSKEEVQNVEEHMVIASIFTDLKSRMQKGSTFWNNLDAPDTVLFPWDLKSTYIRCPPFFNKLSKDVCPPGSINNAHVLLFLGDKVTTDHISPAGSIARVSAAARYLQSKRLTPREFNSYGARRGNDAVMTRGTFASIKLLNLLIGKTGPKTLHVPSGQTLDVFEAAERYQRDGIPLIILAGKDYGSGSSRDWTAKGPYLLGVRAVIAESFEKMHKNHLVGMGIAPLQFLPGQTAETLGLCGKEKFSISIPEQIVPQQELTVLTSTGKSFSVVALIENKMDVAFYRHGGILKYVARRRLYQVEYAMEAIGHAGTCLGILANDGVLLAAERRNIHKLLDEVFFSEKIYKLNEDMACSVAGITSDANVLTNELRLIAQRYLLQYQEPIPCEQLVTALCDIKQAYTQFGGKRPFGVSLLYMGWDKHYGFQLYQSDPSGNYGGWKATCIGNNSAAAVSMLKQDYKEGEMTLSAALALAVKVLNKTMDVSKLSAEKVEIATLTRENGKTRIKVLKQKEVEELIKKHEAEEAKAEKEKKEKEQKEKDK
;
A
#
# COMPACT_ATOMS: atom_id res chain seq x y z
N MET A 1 -32.87 5.51 -7.10
CA MET A 1 -31.68 4.67 -7.39
C MET A 1 -31.39 4.78 -8.88
N HIS A 2 -30.15 4.56 -9.32
CA HIS A 2 -29.91 4.06 -10.67
C HIS A 2 -29.64 2.56 -10.53
N ASP A 3 -30.23 1.75 -11.40
CA ASP A 3 -29.92 0.32 -11.43
C ASP A 3 -28.48 0.10 -11.90
N HIS A 4 -27.81 -0.86 -11.29
CA HIS A 4 -26.45 -1.23 -11.66
C HIS A 4 -26.43 -1.71 -13.13
N PRO A 5 -25.54 -1.22 -14.02
CA PRO A 5 -25.61 -1.50 -15.45
C PRO A 5 -25.68 -2.99 -15.80
N PHE A 6 -24.85 -3.79 -15.11
CA PHE A 6 -24.77 -5.24 -15.29
C PHE A 6 -25.72 -6.03 -14.36
N SER A 7 -26.75 -5.40 -13.80
CA SER A 7 -27.77 -6.06 -12.95
C SER A 7 -28.46 -7.25 -13.64
N HIS A 8 -28.60 -7.20 -14.96
CA HIS A 8 -29.15 -8.28 -15.78
C HIS A 8 -28.29 -9.56 -15.78
N LEU A 9 -26.99 -9.47 -15.48
CA LEU A 9 -26.08 -10.62 -15.34
C LEU A 9 -26.27 -11.36 -14.01
N ILE A 10 -27.03 -10.81 -13.05
CA ILE A 10 -27.16 -11.41 -11.71
C ILE A 10 -27.93 -12.74 -11.80
N GLU A 11 -27.40 -13.75 -11.12
CA GLU A 11 -28.00 -15.06 -10.92
C GLU A 11 -27.95 -15.47 -9.45
N THR A 12 -28.73 -16.50 -9.10
CA THR A 12 -28.68 -17.15 -7.78
C THR A 12 -27.97 -18.48 -7.93
N LEU A 13 -26.96 -18.74 -7.10
CA LEU A 13 -26.21 -19.98 -7.11
C LEU A 13 -27.11 -21.14 -6.65
N PRO A 14 -27.20 -22.27 -7.38
CA PRO A 14 -28.03 -23.39 -6.95
C PRO A 14 -27.49 -23.97 -5.62
N SER A 15 -28.37 -24.06 -4.62
CA SER A 15 -28.02 -24.51 -3.26
C SER A 15 -29.06 -25.51 -2.73
N LYS A 16 -28.59 -26.54 -2.03
CA LYS A 16 -29.42 -27.61 -1.45
C LYS A 16 -30.22 -27.20 -0.19
N LYS A 17 -30.01 -25.99 0.34
CA LYS A 17 -30.51 -25.56 1.68
C LYS A 17 -31.31 -24.24 1.70
N ASN A 18 -31.94 -23.81 0.61
CA ASN A 18 -32.66 -22.51 0.50
C ASN A 18 -31.80 -21.24 0.72
N GLU A 19 -30.48 -21.33 0.83
CA GLU A 19 -29.60 -20.15 0.93
C GLU A 19 -29.40 -19.48 -0.44
N THR A 20 -30.02 -18.31 -0.65
CA THR A 20 -29.98 -17.59 -1.93
C THR A 20 -28.74 -16.70 -2.09
N ARG A 21 -27.56 -17.32 -2.28
CA ARG A 21 -26.32 -16.59 -2.68
C ARG A 21 -26.44 -16.08 -4.12
N LYS A 22 -26.03 -14.84 -4.38
CA LYS A 22 -26.10 -14.22 -5.73
C LYS A 22 -24.73 -14.01 -6.34
N TYR A 23 -24.61 -14.07 -7.66
CA TYR A 23 -23.37 -13.74 -8.36
C TYR A 23 -23.65 -13.04 -9.69
N PHE A 24 -22.67 -12.32 -10.21
CA PHE A 24 -22.70 -11.85 -11.60
C PHE A 24 -22.20 -12.99 -12.50
N ASN A 25 -23.01 -13.44 -13.45
CA ASN A 25 -22.62 -14.47 -14.41
C ASN A 25 -22.11 -13.81 -15.71
N PRO A 26 -20.80 -13.83 -16.02
CA PRO A 26 -20.28 -13.20 -17.24
C PRO A 26 -20.75 -13.90 -18.52
N LEU A 27 -21.14 -15.19 -18.47
CA LEU A 27 -21.67 -15.92 -19.62
C LEU A 27 -22.96 -15.30 -20.17
N LYS A 28 -23.71 -14.56 -19.34
CA LYS A 28 -24.90 -13.80 -19.78
C LYS A 28 -24.57 -12.60 -20.67
N LEU A 29 -23.31 -12.19 -20.79
CA LEU A 29 -22.88 -11.23 -21.83
C LEU A 29 -23.05 -11.82 -23.25
N ARG A 30 -23.06 -13.17 -23.38
CA ARG A 30 -23.18 -13.92 -24.64
C ARG A 30 -22.09 -13.63 -25.68
N ASP A 31 -20.95 -13.06 -25.24
CA ASP A 31 -19.78 -12.86 -26.09
C ASP A 31 -18.82 -14.07 -25.99
N PRO A 32 -18.48 -14.76 -27.10
CA PRO A 32 -17.56 -15.90 -27.09
C PRO A 32 -16.11 -15.53 -26.73
N LYS A 33 -15.75 -14.23 -26.67
CA LYS A 33 -14.44 -13.78 -26.16
C LYS A 33 -14.21 -14.21 -24.72
N TYR A 34 -15.25 -14.23 -23.88
CA TYR A 34 -15.10 -14.53 -22.45
C TYR A 34 -14.44 -15.90 -22.18
N GLU A 35 -14.83 -16.94 -22.92
CA GLU A 35 -14.28 -18.29 -22.74
C GLU A 35 -12.85 -18.44 -23.27
N ARG A 36 -12.35 -17.48 -24.06
CA ARG A 36 -10.97 -17.42 -24.58
C ARG A 36 -10.02 -16.64 -23.67
N LEU A 37 -10.53 -15.70 -22.86
CA LEU A 37 -9.71 -14.90 -21.95
C LEU A 37 -8.87 -15.79 -21.02
N PRO A 38 -7.61 -15.43 -20.72
CA PRO A 38 -6.86 -16.04 -19.62
C PRO A 38 -7.61 -15.92 -18.29
N PHE A 39 -7.47 -16.90 -17.41
CA PHE A 39 -8.23 -16.99 -16.15
C PHE A 39 -7.95 -15.79 -15.23
N CYS A 40 -6.71 -15.28 -15.21
CA CYS A 40 -6.38 -14.04 -14.49
C CYS A 40 -7.16 -12.81 -15.03
N ILE A 41 -7.42 -12.73 -16.34
CA ILE A 41 -8.22 -11.65 -16.96
C ILE A 41 -9.72 -11.84 -16.66
N ARG A 42 -10.22 -13.08 -16.57
CA ARG A 42 -11.60 -13.36 -16.13
C ARG A 42 -11.87 -12.83 -14.71
N VAL A 43 -10.88 -12.89 -13.80
CA VAL A 43 -10.98 -12.32 -12.45
C VAL A 43 -10.99 -10.79 -12.47
N LEU A 44 -10.19 -10.15 -13.34
CA LEU A 44 -10.27 -8.69 -13.56
C LEU A 44 -11.66 -8.27 -14.07
N LEU A 45 -12.21 -9.02 -15.04
CA LEU A 45 -13.50 -8.73 -15.64
C LEU A 45 -14.66 -8.86 -14.63
N GLU A 46 -14.67 -9.90 -13.80
CA GLU A 46 -15.67 -10.03 -12.72
C GLU A 46 -15.61 -8.83 -11.77
N ALA A 47 -14.41 -8.44 -11.33
CA ALA A 47 -14.22 -7.32 -10.42
C ALA A 47 -14.69 -5.99 -11.04
N ALA A 48 -14.46 -5.79 -12.35
CA ALA A 48 -14.93 -4.61 -13.07
C ALA A 48 -16.46 -4.62 -13.24
N ILE A 49 -17.06 -5.74 -13.67
CA ILE A 49 -18.51 -5.93 -13.80
C ILE A 49 -19.21 -5.59 -12.47
N ARG A 50 -18.78 -6.22 -11.37
CA ARG A 50 -19.38 -6.09 -10.02
C ARG A 50 -19.16 -4.73 -9.36
N LYS A 51 -18.24 -3.90 -9.87
CA LYS A 51 -17.91 -2.57 -9.32
C LYS A 51 -18.21 -1.42 -10.28
N CYS A 52 -18.91 -1.67 -11.38
CA CYS A 52 -19.32 -0.66 -12.36
C CYS A 52 -20.29 0.39 -11.75
N ASP A 53 -19.72 1.44 -11.16
CA ASP A 53 -20.43 2.57 -10.55
C ASP A 53 -20.62 3.76 -11.50
N GLY A 54 -20.05 3.70 -12.70
CA GLY A 54 -20.08 4.77 -13.70
C GLY A 54 -19.12 5.94 -13.42
N PHE A 55 -18.28 5.83 -12.39
CA PHE A 55 -17.33 6.87 -11.99
C PHE A 55 -15.89 6.34 -11.88
N TYR A 56 -15.69 5.35 -10.99
CA TYR A 56 -14.42 4.67 -10.77
C TYR A 56 -14.25 3.46 -11.69
N VAL A 57 -15.35 2.79 -12.02
CA VAL A 57 -15.40 1.73 -13.03
C VAL A 57 -16.61 1.97 -13.92
N LYS A 58 -16.39 2.02 -15.22
CA LYS A 58 -17.39 2.35 -16.24
C LYS A 58 -17.70 1.15 -17.13
N GLN A 59 -18.66 1.31 -18.03
CA GLN A 59 -19.00 0.30 -19.02
C GLN A 59 -17.85 0.16 -20.02
N GLU A 60 -17.24 1.27 -20.45
CA GLU A 60 -16.07 1.27 -21.33
C GLU A 60 -14.86 0.51 -20.75
N ASP A 61 -14.72 0.49 -19.43
CA ASP A 61 -13.64 -0.22 -18.74
C ASP A 61 -13.88 -1.75 -18.78
N VAL A 62 -15.14 -2.17 -18.54
CA VAL A 62 -15.58 -3.58 -18.66
C VAL A 62 -15.43 -4.07 -20.10
N ASP A 63 -15.87 -3.28 -21.08
CA ASP A 63 -15.72 -3.58 -22.50
C ASP A 63 -14.24 -3.67 -22.90
N SER A 64 -13.37 -2.83 -22.33
CA SER A 64 -11.92 -2.88 -22.61
C SER A 64 -11.26 -4.14 -22.06
N ILE A 65 -11.70 -4.66 -20.90
CA ILE A 65 -11.22 -5.93 -20.34
C ILE A 65 -11.80 -7.13 -21.12
N LEU A 66 -13.06 -7.07 -21.58
CA LEU A 66 -13.65 -8.12 -22.42
C LEU A 66 -12.95 -8.22 -23.79
N ASN A 67 -12.54 -7.08 -24.35
CA ASN A 67 -11.78 -7.00 -25.61
C ASN A 67 -10.25 -7.12 -25.38
N TRP A 68 -9.80 -7.86 -24.37
CA TRP A 68 -8.40 -7.97 -23.98
C TRP A 68 -7.45 -8.37 -25.13
N GLU A 69 -7.86 -9.27 -26.04
CA GLU A 69 -7.06 -9.68 -27.20
C GLU A 69 -6.61 -8.46 -28.05
N ASP A 70 -7.50 -7.48 -28.22
CA ASP A 70 -7.30 -6.25 -29.01
C ASP A 70 -6.76 -5.07 -28.18
N ARG A 71 -6.91 -5.10 -26.84
CA ARG A 71 -6.68 -3.95 -25.93
C ARG A 71 -5.45 -4.08 -25.01
N GLN A 72 -4.86 -5.26 -24.94
CA GLN A 72 -3.66 -5.54 -24.16
C GLN A 72 -2.51 -4.56 -24.48
N HIS A 73 -1.80 -4.14 -23.43
CA HIS A 73 -0.73 -3.12 -23.44
C HIS A 73 -1.15 -1.66 -23.76
N GLU A 74 -2.38 -1.42 -24.24
CA GLU A 74 -2.86 -0.06 -24.58
C GLU A 74 -3.85 0.54 -23.55
N ALA A 75 -4.85 -0.24 -23.12
CA ALA A 75 -5.91 0.28 -22.27
C ALA A 75 -5.47 0.40 -20.80
N GLU A 76 -5.60 1.58 -20.18
CA GLU A 76 -5.59 1.71 -18.71
C GLU A 76 -6.95 1.28 -18.14
N VAL A 77 -6.95 0.36 -17.17
CA VAL A 77 -8.16 -0.22 -16.58
C VAL A 77 -8.13 -0.17 -15.04
N PRO A 78 -9.29 -0.02 -14.38
CA PRO A 78 -9.40 -0.05 -12.93
C PRO A 78 -9.57 -1.47 -12.38
N PHE A 79 -8.85 -1.81 -11.31
CA PHE A 79 -9.06 -3.04 -10.53
C PHE A 79 -9.47 -2.74 -9.09
N SER A 80 -10.57 -3.35 -8.66
CA SER A 80 -11.07 -3.31 -7.28
C SER A 80 -10.87 -4.67 -6.61
N PRO A 81 -9.70 -4.93 -5.98
CA PRO A 81 -9.43 -6.20 -5.30
C PRO A 81 -10.40 -6.43 -4.14
N ALA A 82 -10.65 -7.69 -3.81
CA ALA A 82 -11.56 -8.05 -2.74
C ALA A 82 -11.07 -7.64 -1.34
N ARG A 83 -9.75 -7.62 -1.11
CA ARG A 83 -9.11 -7.29 0.18
C ARG A 83 -7.70 -6.69 0.03
N VAL A 84 -7.14 -6.18 1.13
CA VAL A 84 -5.78 -5.63 1.22
C VAL A 84 -4.96 -6.38 2.26
N LEU A 85 -3.68 -6.62 1.97
CA LEU A 85 -2.72 -7.28 2.88
C LEU A 85 -1.62 -6.30 3.32
N LEU A 86 -1.42 -6.14 4.62
CA LEU A 86 -0.42 -5.26 5.21
C LEU A 86 0.62 -6.05 6.03
N GLN A 87 1.88 -5.64 5.96
CA GLN A 87 2.95 -6.06 6.87
C GLN A 87 3.38 -4.91 7.79
N ASP A 88 3.95 -5.18 8.96
CA ASP A 88 4.02 -4.20 10.06
C ASP A 88 4.96 -2.98 9.85
N PHE A 89 5.87 -3.01 8.88
CA PHE A 89 6.66 -1.82 8.50
C PHE A 89 5.90 -0.91 7.52
N THR A 90 4.98 -1.44 6.72
CA THR A 90 4.22 -0.68 5.71
C THR A 90 2.80 -0.35 6.16
N GLY A 91 2.20 -1.21 7.00
CA GLY A 91 0.88 -1.02 7.57
C GLY A 91 0.82 0.05 8.68
N ILE A 92 1.92 0.33 9.39
CA ILE A 92 1.96 1.45 10.36
C ILE A 92 1.68 2.78 9.68
N PRO A 93 2.46 3.27 8.70
CA PRO A 93 2.18 4.58 8.12
C PRO A 93 0.80 4.64 7.46
N ALA A 94 0.33 3.55 6.82
CA ALA A 94 -1.02 3.48 6.26
C ALA A 94 -2.12 3.68 7.32
N LEU A 95 -2.03 2.97 8.46
CA LEU A 95 -3.00 3.10 9.55
C LEU A 95 -2.84 4.42 10.33
N VAL A 96 -1.61 4.95 10.45
CA VAL A 96 -1.31 6.28 11.02
C VAL A 96 -1.94 7.38 10.17
N ASP A 97 -1.89 7.26 8.85
CA ASP A 97 -2.52 8.22 7.93
C ASP A 97 -4.05 8.13 7.98
N LEU A 98 -4.65 6.96 8.19
CA LEU A 98 -6.09 6.84 8.49
C LEU A 98 -6.47 7.45 9.86
N ALA A 99 -5.64 7.28 10.89
CA ALA A 99 -5.84 7.90 12.20
C ALA A 99 -5.74 9.44 12.10
N ALA A 100 -4.75 9.95 11.38
CA ALA A 100 -4.59 11.39 11.13
C ALA A 100 -5.69 11.96 10.21
N MET A 101 -6.23 11.15 9.28
CA MET A 101 -7.38 11.52 8.47
C MET A 101 -8.66 11.62 9.31
N ARG A 102 -8.86 10.73 10.30
CA ARG A 102 -9.95 10.86 11.28
C ARG A 102 -9.87 12.17 12.06
N ASP A 103 -8.69 12.47 12.58
CA ASP A 103 -8.39 13.75 13.23
C ASP A 103 -8.72 14.95 12.32
N ALA A 104 -8.37 14.87 11.03
CA ALA A 104 -8.56 15.94 10.07
C ALA A 104 -10.03 16.19 9.69
N VAL A 105 -10.84 15.14 9.53
CA VAL A 105 -12.28 15.29 9.26
C VAL A 105 -13.05 15.70 10.50
N ALA A 106 -12.68 15.20 11.69
CA ALA A 106 -13.28 15.61 12.95
C ALA A 106 -13.03 17.11 13.24
N LYS A 107 -11.81 17.61 12.98
CA LYS A 107 -11.48 19.05 13.06
C LYS A 107 -12.25 19.91 12.05
N ASN A 108 -12.82 19.32 11.00
CA ASN A 108 -13.69 19.98 10.01
C ASN A 108 -15.19 19.72 10.26
N GLY A 109 -15.58 19.13 11.40
CA GLY A 109 -16.97 18.90 11.78
C GLY A 109 -17.64 17.69 11.12
N VAL A 110 -16.86 16.74 10.57
CA VAL A 110 -17.37 15.51 9.94
C VAL A 110 -17.07 14.29 10.82
N ASP A 111 -18.02 13.35 10.87
CA ASP A 111 -17.91 12.10 11.63
C ASP A 111 -16.66 11.28 11.26
N PRO A 112 -15.72 11.03 12.19
CA PRO A 112 -14.55 10.21 11.93
C PRO A 112 -14.87 8.72 11.66
N HIS A 113 -16.05 8.21 12.02
CA HIS A 113 -16.45 6.84 11.63
C HIS A 113 -16.66 6.68 10.12
N LEU A 114 -16.83 7.76 9.34
CA LEU A 114 -16.83 7.68 7.87
C LEU A 114 -15.48 7.26 7.29
N ILE A 115 -14.38 7.50 8.03
CA ILE A 115 -13.03 7.00 7.73
C ILE A 115 -12.89 5.58 8.29
N ASN A 116 -13.18 4.63 7.42
CA ASN A 116 -13.08 3.19 7.63
C ASN A 116 -12.76 2.51 6.29
N PRO A 117 -11.88 1.48 6.26
CA PRO A 117 -11.60 0.72 5.05
C PRO A 117 -12.88 0.09 4.45
N LYS A 118 -12.94 -0.01 3.12
CA LYS A 118 -14.11 -0.48 2.34
C LYS A 118 -14.01 -1.94 1.90
N CYS A 119 -12.82 -2.50 1.93
CA CYS A 119 -12.53 -3.91 1.81
C CYS A 119 -11.91 -4.42 3.12
N PRO A 120 -11.98 -5.74 3.42
CA PRO A 120 -11.19 -6.35 4.48
C PRO A 120 -9.71 -6.00 4.32
N THR A 121 -9.07 -5.62 5.42
CA THR A 121 -7.65 -5.31 5.48
C THR A 121 -7.02 -6.15 6.57
N ASP A 122 -6.16 -7.08 6.19
CA ASP A 122 -5.45 -7.95 7.12
C ASP A 122 -4.03 -7.43 7.33
N LEU A 123 -3.69 -7.00 8.55
CA LEU A 123 -2.31 -6.67 8.93
C LEU A 123 -1.67 -7.83 9.68
N ILE A 124 -0.45 -8.19 9.31
CA ILE A 124 0.34 -9.24 9.97
C ILE A 124 1.64 -8.63 10.49
N VAL A 125 2.07 -9.06 11.67
CA VAL A 125 3.30 -8.58 12.34
C VAL A 125 4.38 -9.65 12.30
N ASP A 126 5.38 -9.47 11.44
CA ASP A 126 6.45 -10.45 11.19
C ASP A 126 7.82 -9.83 10.83
N HIS A 127 7.89 -8.56 10.42
CA HIS A 127 9.13 -7.83 10.12
C HIS A 127 9.83 -7.28 11.37
N SER A 128 9.26 -7.53 12.56
CA SER A 128 9.64 -6.88 13.81
C SER A 128 10.74 -7.60 14.62
N LEU A 129 10.93 -8.92 14.46
CA LEU A 129 11.93 -9.70 15.21
C LEU A 129 13.36 -9.28 14.84
N GLN A 130 14.20 -9.14 15.87
CA GLN A 130 15.65 -8.98 15.75
C GLN A 130 16.32 -10.12 16.53
N ILE A 131 17.41 -10.66 15.99
CA ILE A 131 18.18 -11.73 16.65
C ILE A 131 19.28 -11.05 17.47
N ASP A 132 18.99 -10.82 18.75
CA ASP A 132 19.87 -10.16 19.72
C ASP A 132 20.73 -11.17 20.50
N PHE A 133 20.21 -12.36 20.74
CA PHE A 133 20.85 -13.46 21.45
C PHE A 133 21.21 -14.62 20.51
N SER A 134 22.40 -15.19 20.72
CA SER A 134 22.83 -16.46 20.12
C SER A 134 23.86 -17.14 21.04
N LYS A 135 24.14 -18.42 20.77
CA LYS A 135 24.99 -19.33 21.57
C LYS A 135 26.46 -18.88 21.76
N CYS A 136 26.93 -17.86 21.04
CA CYS A 136 28.33 -17.41 21.05
C CYS A 136 28.48 -15.99 21.62
N ALA A 137 29.42 -15.81 22.56
CA ALA A 137 29.74 -14.50 23.11
C ALA A 137 30.54 -13.65 22.11
N ILE A 138 29.98 -12.52 21.68
CA ILE A 138 30.68 -11.57 20.80
C ILE A 138 31.71 -10.78 21.61
N GLN A 139 33.00 -11.01 21.35
CA GLN A 139 34.03 -10.00 21.56
C GLN A 139 34.22 -9.20 20.25
N ASN A 140 34.48 -7.90 20.35
CA ASN A 140 34.37 -7.00 19.20
C ASN A 140 35.56 -7.11 18.24
N ALA A 141 35.30 -7.31 16.95
CA ALA A 141 36.22 -6.89 15.90
C ALA A 141 36.23 -5.34 15.78
N PRO A 142 37.37 -4.70 15.45
CA PRO A 142 37.41 -3.26 15.20
C PRO A 142 36.68 -2.89 13.91
N ASN A 143 35.97 -1.76 13.93
CA ASN A 143 35.12 -1.32 12.83
C ASN A 143 35.96 -0.62 11.73
N PRO A 144 35.85 -0.98 10.43
CA PRO A 144 36.58 -0.33 9.35
C PRO A 144 36.03 1.08 9.09
N GLY A 145 36.56 2.07 9.83
CA GLY A 145 36.00 3.42 9.92
C GLY A 145 36.96 4.48 10.44
N GLY A 146 38.27 4.27 10.29
CA GLY A 146 39.32 5.24 10.55
C GLY A 146 40.46 5.02 9.57
N GLY A 147 41.04 6.09 9.01
CA GLY A 147 42.19 5.99 8.12
C GLY A 147 43.49 6.09 8.92
N ASP A 148 44.38 5.12 8.77
CA ASP A 148 45.71 5.15 9.39
C ASP A 148 46.56 6.28 8.78
N MET A 149 46.87 7.29 9.58
CA MET A 149 48.04 8.13 9.35
C MET A 149 49.22 7.55 10.12
N GLN A 150 50.27 7.15 9.38
CA GLN A 150 51.48 6.60 9.96
C GLN A 150 52.26 7.68 10.74
N GLY A 151 52.71 7.35 11.95
CA GLY A 151 53.60 8.16 12.79
C GLY A 151 54.50 7.25 13.63
N PRO A 152 55.84 7.37 13.57
CA PRO A 152 56.72 6.31 14.07
C PRO A 152 57.18 6.47 15.53
N GLY A 153 57.08 5.38 16.29
CA GLY A 153 58.13 4.96 17.23
C GLY A 153 57.92 5.18 18.75
N SER A 154 57.97 4.07 19.51
CA SER A 154 58.82 3.92 20.72
C SER A 154 58.80 2.47 21.26
N ARG A 155 59.72 2.15 22.17
CA ARG A 155 60.01 0.81 22.79
C ARG A 155 59.58 0.88 24.28
N SER A 156 58.77 -0.02 24.88
CA SER A 156 59.05 -1.37 25.44
C SER A 156 60.07 -1.40 26.63
N VAL A 157 60.01 -2.28 27.65
CA VAL A 157 59.34 -3.61 27.73
C VAL A 157 58.36 -3.87 28.94
N PRO A 158 58.73 -4.22 30.21
CA PRO A 158 57.97 -5.26 30.95
C PRO A 158 57.56 -5.04 32.45
N GLY A 159 56.34 -5.47 32.82
CA GLY A 159 56.10 -6.64 33.70
C GLY A 159 56.10 -6.61 35.25
N CYS A 160 54.91 -6.86 35.85
CA CYS A 160 54.63 -7.72 37.04
C CYS A 160 55.17 -7.35 38.47
N PRO A 161 54.69 -7.96 39.59
CA PRO A 161 53.53 -8.87 39.79
C PRO A 161 52.55 -8.31 40.90
N PRO A 162 51.90 -9.05 41.86
CA PRO A 162 50.57 -8.64 42.39
C PRO A 162 50.54 -8.15 43.87
N PRO A 163 49.43 -7.51 44.32
CA PRO A 163 49.31 -6.99 45.69
C PRO A 163 48.93 -8.07 46.74
N ARG A 164 49.42 -7.89 47.98
CA ARG A 164 48.92 -8.55 49.20
C ARG A 164 48.51 -7.53 50.26
N VAL A 165 47.66 -7.99 51.19
CA VAL A 165 46.85 -7.21 52.14
C VAL A 165 47.67 -6.76 53.37
N HIS A 166 47.53 -5.49 53.83
CA HIS A 166 46.97 -5.13 55.16
C HIS A 166 47.12 -3.66 55.61
N HIS A 167 46.12 -3.26 56.40
CA HIS A 167 45.84 -2.11 57.28
C HIS A 167 46.85 -0.95 57.56
N SER A 168 46.21 0.19 57.88
CA SER A 168 46.68 1.35 58.69
C SER A 168 47.73 2.27 58.06
N GLY A 169 47.76 3.57 58.35
CA GLY A 169 46.85 4.40 59.17
C GLY A 169 47.40 5.83 59.35
N SER A 170 46.57 6.79 59.79
CA SER A 170 46.87 8.24 60.01
C SER A 170 47.32 9.04 58.76
N ILE A 171 47.06 10.34 58.51
CA ILE A 171 46.39 11.53 59.12
C ILE A 171 47.35 12.74 59.12
N GLN A 172 46.81 13.95 58.85
CA GLN A 172 47.41 15.31 58.95
C GLN A 172 48.48 15.74 57.91
N CYS A 173 48.75 17.05 57.68
CA CYS A 173 47.84 18.20 57.40
C CYS A 173 48.63 19.52 57.13
N GLY A 174 48.19 20.33 56.14
CA GLY A 174 48.52 21.77 56.01
C GLY A 174 49.90 22.15 55.42
N GLY A 175 50.13 23.38 54.93
CA GLY A 175 49.19 24.48 54.63
C GLY A 175 49.87 25.86 54.41
N GLN A 176 49.15 26.82 53.77
CA GLN A 176 49.53 28.24 53.52
C GLN A 176 50.71 28.46 52.53
N ARG A 177 50.96 29.59 51.84
CA ARG A 177 50.32 30.91 51.55
C ARG A 177 50.96 31.46 50.23
N GLY A 178 50.48 32.43 49.43
CA GLY A 178 49.25 33.23 49.35
C GLY A 178 49.51 34.72 48.99
N GLY A 179 49.24 35.19 47.75
CA GLY A 179 49.44 36.59 47.30
C GLY A 179 48.92 36.94 45.88
N CYS A 180 48.69 38.23 45.58
CA CYS A 180 48.07 38.78 44.34
C CYS A 180 49.12 39.31 43.31
N SER A 181 48.85 39.69 42.05
CA SER A 181 47.69 40.45 41.52
C SER A 181 47.48 40.46 39.97
N ARG A 182 46.19 40.63 39.58
CA ARG A 182 45.56 41.15 38.32
C ARG A 182 46.15 40.86 36.91
N GLY A 183 45.34 40.24 36.03
CA GLY A 183 45.54 40.26 34.56
C GLY A 183 44.51 39.50 33.68
N SER A 184 43.32 40.09 33.47
CA SER A 184 42.30 39.82 32.39
C SER A 184 41.59 38.43 32.24
N CYS A 185 40.46 38.45 31.49
CA CYS A 185 39.74 37.34 30.83
C CYS A 185 38.82 36.36 31.63
N THR A 186 37.73 36.91 32.20
CA THR A 186 36.33 36.42 32.05
C THR A 186 35.98 34.91 32.15
N ASP A 187 35.79 34.45 33.38
CA ASP A 187 34.61 33.75 33.93
C ASP A 187 33.89 32.60 33.19
N LEU A 188 33.86 31.44 33.88
CA LEU A 188 32.87 30.35 33.76
C LEU A 188 32.02 30.28 35.06
N PRO A 189 30.69 30.07 35.00
CA PRO A 189 29.85 29.97 36.19
C PRO A 189 29.93 28.60 36.90
N ALA A 190 29.75 28.64 38.22
CA ALA A 190 30.00 27.55 39.17
C ALA A 190 29.13 26.28 39.03
N ARG A 191 29.66 25.17 39.58
CA ARG A 191 28.86 24.01 40.01
C ARG A 191 28.10 24.32 41.30
N ALA A 192 26.92 23.74 41.45
CA ALA A 192 26.25 23.57 42.75
C ALA A 192 25.76 22.12 42.92
N ASN A 193 26.12 21.54 44.07
CA ASN A 193 25.73 20.26 44.68
C ASN A 193 24.66 19.39 43.99
N ALA A 194 25.07 18.18 43.58
CA ALA A 194 24.17 17.05 43.40
C ALA A 194 24.28 16.12 44.61
N VAL A 195 23.15 15.85 45.27
CA VAL A 195 23.05 14.86 46.37
C VAL A 195 23.07 13.44 45.78
N GLN A 196 23.65 12.47 46.49
CA GLN A 196 23.57 11.06 46.10
C GLN A 196 22.11 10.59 46.03
N ILE A 197 21.72 10.07 44.86
CA ILE A 197 20.57 9.16 44.75
C ILE A 197 21.15 7.75 44.63
N GLU A 198 21.20 7.04 45.76
CA GLU A 198 21.52 5.62 45.78
C GLU A 198 20.31 4.84 45.27
N ASN A 199 20.29 4.50 43.97
CA ASN A 199 19.64 3.31 43.40
C ASN A 199 19.84 3.24 41.87
N THR A 200 21.02 2.78 41.44
CA THR A 200 21.28 2.39 40.04
C THR A 200 21.97 1.03 40.05
N PRO A 201 21.34 -0.05 39.54
CA PRO A 201 21.99 -1.35 39.43
C PRO A 201 23.22 -1.29 38.51
N LEU A 202 24.39 -1.63 39.06
CA LEU A 202 25.67 -1.66 38.35
C LEU A 202 25.75 -2.86 37.40
N LEU A 203 25.17 -2.73 36.20
CA LEU A 203 25.26 -3.71 35.12
C LEU A 203 25.72 -3.06 33.81
N CYS A 204 27.02 -3.16 33.53
CA CYS A 204 27.60 -2.85 32.22
C CYS A 204 27.43 -4.04 31.26
N PRO A 205 26.67 -3.91 30.15
CA PRO A 205 26.44 -4.99 29.20
C PRO A 205 27.12 -4.69 27.86
N PHE A 206 28.45 -4.67 27.85
CA PHE A 206 29.22 -5.08 26.66
C PHE A 206 29.51 -6.59 26.65
N HIS A 207 29.13 -7.29 27.72
CA HIS A 207 29.09 -8.75 27.78
C HIS A 207 27.71 -9.25 27.35
N LEU A 208 27.65 -9.98 26.22
CA LEU A 208 26.56 -10.93 26.00
C LEU A 208 26.76 -12.09 26.98
N LYS A 209 25.76 -12.36 27.82
CA LYS A 209 25.76 -13.58 28.64
C LYS A 209 25.31 -14.75 27.76
N PRO A 210 25.97 -15.92 27.81
CA PRO A 210 25.47 -17.12 27.16
C PRO A 210 24.12 -17.52 27.75
N VAL A 211 23.28 -18.13 26.91
CA VAL A 211 21.91 -18.57 27.22
C VAL A 211 21.74 -19.98 26.66
N SER A 212 20.90 -20.80 27.30
CA SER A 212 20.59 -22.15 26.86
C SER A 212 19.84 -22.17 25.53
N GLU A 213 19.88 -23.29 24.81
CA GLU A 213 19.20 -23.45 23.51
C GLU A 213 17.68 -23.16 23.58
N PRO A 214 16.90 -23.67 24.56
CA PRO A 214 15.46 -23.42 24.60
C PRO A 214 15.09 -21.96 24.91
N GLU A 215 15.95 -21.24 25.65
CA GLU A 215 15.70 -19.87 26.08
C GLU A 215 16.04 -18.80 25.03
N THR A 216 16.85 -19.15 24.01
CA THR A 216 17.40 -18.15 23.08
C THR A 216 16.32 -17.55 22.16
N ALA A 217 15.43 -18.39 21.60
CA ALA A 217 14.31 -17.90 20.80
C ALA A 217 13.33 -17.05 21.62
N VAL A 218 13.01 -17.50 22.85
CA VAL A 218 12.10 -16.81 23.77
C VAL A 218 12.62 -15.43 24.14
N LYS A 219 13.92 -15.26 24.44
CA LYS A 219 14.47 -13.95 24.82
C LYS A 219 14.60 -12.97 23.64
N ASN A 220 14.78 -13.47 22.42
CA ASN A 220 14.68 -12.63 21.22
C ASN A 220 13.25 -12.10 21.04
N GLN A 221 12.25 -12.97 21.21
CA GLN A 221 10.82 -12.65 21.18
C GLN A 221 10.43 -11.67 22.30
N GLU A 222 10.88 -11.86 23.54
CA GLU A 222 10.68 -10.91 24.65
C GLU A 222 11.24 -9.52 24.33
N LEU A 223 12.47 -9.43 23.79
CA LEU A 223 13.06 -8.15 23.38
C LEU A 223 12.32 -7.50 22.22
N GLU A 224 11.81 -8.26 21.25
CA GLU A 224 10.95 -7.74 20.18
C GLU A 224 9.67 -7.12 20.76
N LEU A 225 8.95 -7.86 21.60
CA LEU A 225 7.69 -7.42 22.21
C LEU A 225 7.90 -6.17 23.08
N ILE A 226 9.03 -6.05 23.77
CA ILE A 226 9.43 -4.85 24.51
C ILE A 226 9.75 -3.68 23.54
N ARG A 227 10.60 -3.90 22.52
CA ARG A 227 11.01 -2.86 21.56
C ARG A 227 9.85 -2.29 20.77
N ASN A 228 8.90 -3.15 20.42
CA ASN A 228 7.78 -2.83 19.52
C ASN A 228 6.46 -2.59 20.26
N LYS A 229 6.44 -2.61 21.61
CA LYS A 229 5.23 -2.45 22.44
C LYS A 229 4.31 -1.31 21.95
N GLU A 230 4.86 -0.11 21.75
CA GLU A 230 4.08 1.06 21.31
C GLU A 230 3.42 0.85 19.93
N ARG A 231 4.13 0.19 19.01
CA ARG A 231 3.62 -0.16 17.66
C ARG A 231 2.51 -1.20 17.74
N LEU A 232 2.66 -2.20 18.62
CA LEU A 232 1.66 -3.23 18.87
C LEU A 232 0.40 -2.65 19.55
N GLN A 233 0.56 -1.70 20.48
CA GLN A 233 -0.57 -0.97 21.09
C GLN A 233 -1.35 -0.18 20.06
N PHE A 234 -0.67 0.48 19.13
CA PHE A 234 -1.30 1.17 18.00
C PHE A 234 -2.08 0.20 17.09
N PHE A 235 -1.51 -0.96 16.73
CA PHE A 235 -2.24 -1.97 15.95
C PHE A 235 -3.47 -2.52 16.69
N LYS A 236 -3.36 -2.81 17.99
CA LYS A 236 -4.48 -3.32 18.80
C LYS A 236 -5.57 -2.26 18.99
N TRP A 237 -5.24 -0.98 18.93
CA TRP A 237 -6.22 0.10 18.78
C TRP A 237 -6.85 0.07 17.38
N CYS A 238 -6.07 -0.03 16.30
CA CYS A 238 -6.59 -0.07 14.92
C CYS A 238 -7.61 -1.19 14.69
N SER A 239 -7.36 -2.41 15.19
CA SER A 239 -8.28 -3.56 15.04
C SER A 239 -9.60 -3.41 15.81
N LYS A 240 -9.67 -2.49 16.78
CA LYS A 240 -10.92 -2.09 17.44
C LYS A 240 -11.58 -0.92 16.72
N ALA A 241 -10.77 0.08 16.37
CA ALA A 241 -11.22 1.38 15.89
C ALA A 241 -11.69 1.36 14.42
N PHE A 242 -11.25 0.40 13.61
CA PHE A 242 -11.63 0.26 12.20
C PHE A 242 -12.34 -1.07 11.93
N LYS A 243 -13.58 -1.02 11.43
CA LYS A 243 -14.48 -2.19 11.30
C LYS A 243 -13.95 -3.33 10.42
N ASN A 244 -13.11 -2.99 9.44
CA ASN A 244 -12.56 -3.90 8.43
C ASN A 244 -11.06 -4.15 8.60
N VAL A 245 -10.45 -3.77 9.74
CA VAL A 245 -9.02 -4.03 10.01
C VAL A 245 -8.86 -5.23 10.95
N SER A 246 -8.36 -6.32 10.38
CA SER A 246 -7.88 -7.48 11.13
C SER A 246 -6.39 -7.28 11.47
N VAL A 247 -5.95 -7.74 12.64
CA VAL A 247 -4.54 -7.80 13.01
C VAL A 247 -4.20 -9.20 13.48
N VAL A 248 -3.29 -9.86 12.77
CA VAL A 248 -2.59 -11.06 13.22
C VAL A 248 -1.43 -10.60 14.11
N PRO A 249 -1.43 -10.92 15.42
CA PRO A 249 -0.35 -10.52 16.32
C PRO A 249 0.96 -11.26 16.00
N PRO A 250 2.08 -10.85 16.63
CA PRO A 250 3.32 -11.63 16.64
C PRO A 250 3.11 -13.10 17.04
N ASP A 251 4.11 -13.92 16.75
CA ASP A 251 4.24 -15.32 17.17
C ASP A 251 3.31 -16.34 16.48
N ILE A 252 2.45 -15.90 15.54
CA ILE A 252 1.55 -16.78 14.79
C ILE A 252 2.19 -17.27 13.48
N GLY A 253 2.70 -16.37 12.63
CA GLY A 253 3.36 -16.74 11.39
C GLY A 253 3.73 -15.55 10.50
N SER A 254 4.42 -15.81 9.39
CA SER A 254 4.81 -14.79 8.42
C SER A 254 3.65 -14.38 7.50
N VAL A 255 3.73 -13.18 6.93
CA VAL A 255 2.68 -12.54 6.11
C VAL A 255 2.11 -13.48 5.06
N HIS A 256 2.98 -14.05 4.23
CA HIS A 256 2.57 -14.87 3.09
C HIS A 256 2.04 -16.24 3.52
N GLN A 257 2.61 -16.83 4.57
CA GLN A 257 2.15 -18.12 5.09
C GLN A 257 0.77 -18.01 5.74
N VAL A 258 0.54 -17.02 6.61
CA VAL A 258 -0.78 -16.79 7.22
C VAL A 258 -1.81 -16.33 6.16
N ASN A 259 -1.38 -15.62 5.11
CA ASN A 259 -2.24 -15.32 3.96
C ASN A 259 -2.70 -16.60 3.23
N LEU A 260 -1.80 -17.55 2.96
CA LEU A 260 -2.15 -18.85 2.38
C LEU A 260 -3.03 -19.70 3.32
N GLU A 261 -2.61 -19.85 4.58
CA GLU A 261 -3.12 -20.86 5.52
C GLU A 261 -4.31 -20.40 6.37
N TYR A 262 -4.66 -19.10 6.38
CA TYR A 262 -5.73 -18.62 7.26
C TYR A 262 -6.59 -17.49 6.68
N LEU A 263 -6.01 -16.56 5.91
CA LEU A 263 -6.75 -15.42 5.35
C LEU A 263 -7.36 -15.70 3.97
N SER A 264 -6.75 -16.61 3.21
CA SER A 264 -7.24 -17.05 1.90
C SER A 264 -8.72 -17.43 1.93
N ARG A 265 -9.49 -16.95 0.96
CA ARG A 265 -10.90 -17.33 0.82
C ARG A 265 -11.16 -18.11 -0.46
N VAL A 266 -10.36 -17.91 -1.51
CA VAL A 266 -10.55 -18.34 -2.91
C VAL A 266 -11.78 -17.73 -3.55
N VAL A 267 -12.90 -17.79 -2.83
CA VAL A 267 -14.18 -17.17 -3.14
C VAL A 267 -14.65 -16.44 -1.89
N GLN A 268 -15.01 -15.17 -2.05
CA GLN A 268 -15.48 -14.24 -1.03
C GLN A 268 -17.01 -14.17 -1.03
N GLU A 269 -17.60 -13.97 0.14
CA GLU A 269 -19.04 -13.78 0.32
C GLU A 269 -19.29 -12.49 1.11
N SER A 270 -20.05 -11.55 0.54
CA SER A 270 -20.36 -10.26 1.16
C SER A 270 -21.65 -9.66 0.60
N GLU A 271 -22.47 -9.05 1.45
CA GLU A 271 -23.76 -8.42 1.08
C GLU A 271 -24.73 -9.35 0.30
N GLY A 272 -24.60 -10.67 0.50
CA GLY A 272 -25.38 -11.70 -0.21
C GLY A 272 -24.84 -12.06 -1.60
N PHE A 273 -23.72 -11.45 -2.02
CA PHE A 273 -23.01 -11.76 -3.25
C PHE A 273 -21.79 -12.66 -3.01
N ILE A 274 -21.53 -13.55 -3.96
CA ILE A 274 -20.36 -14.44 -4.02
C ILE A 274 -19.50 -14.09 -5.25
N TYR A 275 -18.19 -13.92 -5.05
CA TYR A 275 -17.23 -13.44 -6.05
C TYR A 275 -15.79 -13.91 -5.76
N PRO A 276 -14.81 -13.80 -6.68
CA PRO A 276 -13.47 -14.35 -6.48
C PRO A 276 -12.68 -13.60 -5.42
N ASP A 277 -11.86 -14.32 -4.64
CA ASP A 277 -10.86 -13.70 -3.77
C ASP A 277 -9.74 -13.07 -4.60
N SER A 278 -9.30 -11.89 -4.17
CA SER A 278 -8.26 -11.12 -4.83
C SER A 278 -7.65 -10.11 -3.86
N VAL A 279 -6.35 -9.91 -3.93
CA VAL A 279 -5.61 -9.17 -2.91
C VAL A 279 -4.46 -8.37 -3.49
N VAL A 280 -4.41 -7.08 -3.15
CA VAL A 280 -3.17 -6.29 -3.30
C VAL A 280 -2.53 -6.13 -1.92
N GLY A 281 -1.21 -6.14 -1.85
CA GLY A 281 -0.51 -6.07 -0.57
C GLY A 281 0.72 -5.19 -0.61
N THR A 282 1.10 -4.66 0.54
CA THR A 282 2.28 -3.78 0.68
C THR A 282 3.63 -4.54 0.68
N ASP A 283 3.67 -5.70 0.03
CA ASP A 283 4.86 -6.54 -0.13
C ASP A 283 4.90 -7.18 -1.53
N SER A 284 6.08 -7.21 -2.16
CA SER A 284 6.29 -7.76 -3.51
C SER A 284 5.95 -9.25 -3.63
N HIS A 285 6.11 -10.02 -2.55
CA HIS A 285 5.82 -11.46 -2.51
C HIS A 285 4.35 -11.77 -2.20
N THR A 286 3.46 -10.76 -2.18
CA THR A 286 1.99 -10.96 -2.19
C THR A 286 1.57 -11.88 -3.35
N THR A 287 2.34 -11.86 -4.44
CA THR A 287 2.20 -12.76 -5.61
C THR A 287 2.19 -14.25 -5.28
N MET A 288 2.74 -14.70 -4.14
CA MET A 288 2.69 -16.10 -3.68
C MET A 288 1.26 -16.68 -3.65
N ILE A 289 0.24 -15.84 -3.40
CA ILE A 289 -1.18 -16.21 -3.31
C ILE A 289 -1.77 -16.68 -4.67
N ASN A 290 -1.16 -16.29 -5.79
CA ASN A 290 -1.59 -16.69 -7.14
C ASN A 290 -1.41 -18.20 -7.40
N GLY A 291 -0.60 -18.90 -6.59
CA GLY A 291 -0.43 -20.36 -6.64
C GLY A 291 -1.67 -21.14 -6.18
N LEU A 292 -2.67 -20.46 -5.62
CA LEU A 292 -3.98 -21.00 -5.20
C LEU A 292 -5.15 -20.40 -6.02
N GLY A 293 -4.88 -19.83 -7.21
CA GLY A 293 -5.91 -19.22 -8.07
C GLY A 293 -6.53 -17.93 -7.56
N ILE A 294 -5.90 -17.27 -6.59
CA ILE A 294 -6.31 -15.98 -6.03
C ILE A 294 -5.47 -14.88 -6.69
N LEU A 295 -6.09 -13.97 -7.44
CA LEU A 295 -5.35 -12.94 -8.16
C LEU A 295 -4.79 -11.89 -7.19
N GLY A 296 -3.46 -11.71 -7.16
CA GLY A 296 -2.84 -10.71 -6.31
C GLY A 296 -1.38 -10.38 -6.58
N TRP A 297 -0.97 -9.16 -6.21
CA TRP A 297 0.39 -8.66 -6.40
C TRP A 297 0.78 -7.59 -5.38
N GLY A 298 2.07 -7.24 -5.36
CA GLY A 298 2.61 -6.20 -4.49
C GLY A 298 2.39 -4.79 -5.05
N VAL A 299 1.87 -3.89 -4.22
CA VAL A 299 1.63 -2.47 -4.53
C VAL A 299 2.24 -1.59 -3.43
N GLY A 300 2.21 -0.27 -3.60
CA GLY A 300 2.66 0.66 -2.57
C GLY A 300 1.78 0.78 -1.34
N GLY A 301 2.36 1.38 -0.28
CA GLY A 301 1.61 1.78 0.91
C GLY A 301 0.49 2.78 0.56
N ILE A 302 0.81 3.83 -0.21
CA ILE A 302 -0.15 4.86 -0.65
C ILE A 302 -1.22 4.26 -1.58
N GLU A 303 -0.86 3.31 -2.43
CA GLU A 303 -1.80 2.60 -3.31
C GLU A 303 -2.72 1.69 -2.49
N SER A 304 -2.19 1.00 -1.47
CA SER A 304 -2.98 0.21 -0.51
C SER A 304 -3.90 1.08 0.35
N GLU A 305 -3.42 2.22 0.85
CA GLU A 305 -4.21 3.24 1.56
C GLU A 305 -5.40 3.70 0.71
N ALA A 306 -5.19 3.92 -0.59
CA ALA A 306 -6.24 4.29 -1.53
C ALA A 306 -7.26 3.16 -1.74
N VAL A 307 -6.80 1.93 -1.96
CA VAL A 307 -7.66 0.74 -2.11
C VAL A 307 -8.49 0.48 -0.85
N MET A 308 -7.87 0.56 0.33
CA MET A 308 -8.56 0.53 1.62
C MET A 308 -9.67 1.59 1.66
N LEU A 309 -9.43 2.81 1.16
CA LEU A 309 -10.41 3.89 1.15
C LEU A 309 -11.50 3.78 0.04
N GLY A 310 -11.38 2.78 -0.85
CA GLY A 310 -12.34 2.46 -1.91
C GLY A 310 -12.00 3.00 -3.30
N GLN A 311 -10.74 3.32 -3.56
CA GLN A 311 -10.21 3.68 -4.89
C GLN A 311 -9.73 2.42 -5.62
N PRO A 312 -10.09 2.15 -6.88
CA PRO A 312 -9.46 1.08 -7.65
C PRO A 312 -7.99 1.38 -7.97
N VAL A 313 -7.17 0.34 -8.11
CA VAL A 313 -5.82 0.42 -8.69
C VAL A 313 -5.98 0.67 -10.20
N SER A 314 -5.35 1.72 -10.74
CA SER A 314 -5.24 1.92 -12.20
C SER A 314 -3.97 1.24 -12.70
N PHE A 315 -4.09 0.51 -13.81
CA PHE A 315 -2.95 -0.14 -14.47
C PHE A 315 -3.26 -0.43 -15.94
N THR A 316 -2.21 -0.50 -16.74
CA THR A 316 -2.31 -0.90 -18.15
C THR A 316 -2.70 -2.38 -18.23
N LEU A 317 -3.72 -2.69 -19.02
CA LEU A 317 -4.24 -4.03 -19.24
C LEU A 317 -3.10 -4.94 -19.74
N PRO A 318 -2.70 -5.97 -18.98
CA PRO A 318 -1.42 -6.64 -19.18
C PRO A 318 -1.48 -7.65 -20.32
N GLN A 319 -0.37 -7.79 -21.05
CA GLN A 319 -0.12 -8.99 -21.86
C GLN A 319 0.02 -10.21 -20.93
N VAL A 320 -0.47 -11.38 -21.36
CA VAL A 320 -0.47 -12.62 -20.57
C VAL A 320 0.30 -13.69 -21.34
N VAL A 321 1.40 -14.15 -20.75
CA VAL A 321 2.24 -15.19 -21.32
C VAL A 321 1.83 -16.55 -20.74
N GLY A 322 1.40 -17.46 -21.61
CA GLY A 322 1.05 -18.82 -21.22
C GLY A 322 2.33 -19.64 -21.00
N CYS A 323 2.60 -20.05 -19.77
CA CYS A 323 3.70 -20.95 -19.44
C CYS A 323 3.20 -22.40 -19.44
N LYS A 324 3.47 -23.10 -20.55
CA LYS A 324 3.01 -24.47 -20.79
C LYS A 324 4.00 -25.47 -20.18
N LEU A 325 3.59 -26.18 -19.14
CA LEU A 325 4.44 -27.19 -18.50
C LEU A 325 4.23 -28.57 -19.14
N VAL A 326 5.31 -29.21 -19.57
CA VAL A 326 5.31 -30.53 -20.22
C VAL A 326 6.40 -31.44 -19.65
N GLY A 327 6.36 -32.74 -19.99
CA GLY A 327 7.31 -33.73 -19.47
C GLY A 327 7.03 -34.12 -18.02
N SER A 328 8.02 -34.73 -17.36
CA SER A 328 7.96 -35.21 -15.98
C SER A 328 9.13 -34.72 -15.12
N VAL A 329 8.86 -34.40 -13.85
CA VAL A 329 9.88 -33.86 -12.93
C VAL A 329 10.83 -34.95 -12.43
N SER A 330 12.14 -34.78 -12.70
CA SER A 330 13.22 -35.67 -12.24
C SER A 330 13.15 -36.02 -10.74
N THR A 331 13.55 -37.25 -10.37
CA THR A 331 13.42 -37.81 -9.01
C THR A 331 14.16 -37.00 -7.94
N LEU A 332 15.38 -36.53 -8.24
CA LEU A 332 16.18 -35.69 -7.34
C LEU A 332 15.81 -34.20 -7.40
N ALA A 333 15.05 -33.77 -8.42
CA ALA A 333 14.66 -32.36 -8.56
C ALA A 333 13.58 -31.99 -7.53
N THR A 334 13.91 -31.02 -6.69
CA THR A 334 13.04 -30.45 -5.65
C THR A 334 12.20 -29.29 -6.18
N SER A 335 11.21 -28.82 -5.40
CA SER A 335 10.37 -27.68 -5.78
C SER A 335 11.18 -26.45 -6.20
N ILE A 336 12.28 -26.14 -5.49
CA ILE A 336 13.12 -24.98 -5.82
C ILE A 336 13.92 -25.18 -7.11
N ASP A 337 14.28 -26.42 -7.49
CA ASP A 337 14.90 -26.70 -8.79
C ASP A 337 13.92 -26.42 -9.93
N ILE A 338 12.64 -26.82 -9.77
CA ILE A 338 11.54 -26.52 -10.70
C ILE A 338 11.35 -25.00 -10.83
N VAL A 339 11.21 -24.31 -9.69
CA VAL A 339 10.98 -22.86 -9.62
C VAL A 339 12.13 -22.11 -10.26
N LEU A 340 13.38 -22.47 -9.94
CA LEU A 340 14.57 -21.87 -10.55
C LEU A 340 14.66 -22.20 -12.04
N GLY A 341 14.32 -23.42 -12.46
CA GLY A 341 14.26 -23.84 -13.86
C GLY A 341 13.29 -22.97 -14.67
N ILE A 342 12.05 -22.83 -14.20
CA ILE A 342 11.03 -21.95 -14.79
C ILE A 342 11.50 -20.49 -14.79
N THR A 343 11.96 -19.97 -13.64
CA THR A 343 12.49 -18.60 -13.49
C THR A 343 13.57 -18.26 -14.53
N LYS A 344 14.44 -19.22 -14.88
CA LYS A 344 15.46 -19.03 -15.91
C LYS A 344 14.83 -18.86 -17.29
N HIS A 345 13.94 -19.76 -17.71
CA HIS A 345 13.30 -19.70 -19.03
C HIS A 345 12.46 -18.43 -19.20
N LEU A 346 11.61 -18.10 -18.22
CA LEU A 346 10.79 -16.89 -18.23
C LEU A 346 11.66 -15.61 -18.33
N ARG A 347 12.75 -15.54 -17.56
CA ARG A 347 13.68 -14.41 -17.61
C ARG A 347 14.46 -14.33 -18.93
N GLN A 348 14.75 -15.46 -19.57
CA GLN A 348 15.37 -15.49 -20.91
C GLN A 348 14.40 -15.03 -22.01
N ALA A 349 13.10 -15.25 -21.84
CA ALA A 349 12.05 -14.75 -22.73
C ALA A 349 11.68 -13.26 -22.51
N GLY A 350 12.24 -12.59 -21.50
CA GLY A 350 12.14 -11.13 -21.36
C GLY A 350 10.77 -10.58 -20.96
N ILE A 351 9.95 -11.37 -20.26
CA ILE A 351 8.53 -11.11 -19.91
C ILE A 351 8.24 -9.94 -18.94
N SER A 352 9.10 -8.93 -18.88
CA SER A 352 9.06 -7.87 -17.86
C SER A 352 7.75 -7.07 -17.87
N GLY A 353 7.10 -6.94 -16.72
CA GLY A 353 5.83 -6.22 -16.55
C GLY A 353 4.58 -6.97 -17.03
N ARG A 354 4.73 -8.12 -17.70
CA ARG A 354 3.62 -8.97 -18.16
C ARG A 354 3.03 -9.81 -17.01
N PHE A 355 1.86 -10.38 -17.25
CA PHE A 355 1.32 -11.49 -16.46
C PHE A 355 1.82 -12.82 -17.04
N VAL A 356 1.96 -13.84 -16.18
CA VAL A 356 2.20 -15.24 -16.58
C VAL A 356 1.02 -16.06 -16.08
N GLU A 357 0.55 -17.01 -16.89
CA GLU A 357 -0.46 -17.99 -16.49
C GLU A 357 0.04 -19.40 -16.82
N PHE A 358 -0.03 -20.32 -15.86
CA PHE A 358 0.53 -21.67 -15.97
C PHE A 358 -0.52 -22.67 -16.42
N PHE A 359 -0.21 -23.45 -17.46
CA PHE A 359 -1.13 -24.43 -18.04
C PHE A 359 -0.38 -25.67 -18.59
N GLY A 360 -1.13 -26.62 -19.15
CA GLY A 360 -0.60 -27.86 -19.72
C GLY A 360 -0.40 -28.99 -18.69
N PRO A 361 -0.11 -30.21 -19.17
CA PRO A 361 -0.20 -31.44 -18.36
C PRO A 361 0.78 -31.48 -17.19
N GLY A 362 1.92 -30.78 -17.26
CA GLY A 362 2.90 -30.70 -16.18
C GLY A 362 2.38 -30.02 -14.91
N VAL A 363 1.35 -29.17 -15.00
CA VAL A 363 0.75 -28.50 -13.84
C VAL A 363 0.07 -29.49 -12.89
N SER A 364 -0.36 -30.65 -13.39
CA SER A 364 -0.93 -31.74 -12.57
C SER A 364 0.09 -32.43 -11.64
N GLN A 365 1.39 -32.30 -11.92
CA GLN A 365 2.47 -32.87 -11.10
C GLN A 365 2.93 -31.91 -9.98
N LEU A 366 2.41 -30.68 -9.94
CA LEU A 366 2.83 -29.65 -9.00
C LEU A 366 1.80 -29.49 -7.88
N SER A 367 2.23 -29.70 -6.64
CA SER A 367 1.43 -29.47 -5.44
C SER A 367 1.10 -27.99 -5.24
N ALA A 368 0.16 -27.70 -4.34
CA ALA A 368 -0.11 -26.33 -3.90
C ALA A 368 1.14 -25.61 -3.34
N ALA A 369 2.04 -26.34 -2.67
CA ALA A 369 3.32 -25.81 -2.19
C ALA A 369 4.28 -25.45 -3.34
N ASP A 370 4.36 -26.30 -4.38
CA ASP A 370 5.17 -26.02 -5.58
C ASP A 370 4.67 -24.77 -6.32
N ARG A 371 3.35 -24.72 -6.58
CA ARG A 371 2.70 -23.61 -7.31
C ARG A 371 2.86 -22.27 -6.60
N THR A 372 2.63 -22.25 -5.29
CA THR A 372 2.84 -21.04 -4.47
C THR A 372 4.31 -20.65 -4.40
N THR A 373 5.25 -21.60 -4.41
CA THR A 373 6.69 -21.29 -4.51
C THR A 373 7.06 -20.68 -5.88
N ILE A 374 6.47 -21.16 -6.98
CA ILE A 374 6.67 -20.60 -8.33
C ILE A 374 6.10 -19.18 -8.41
N ALA A 375 4.90 -18.98 -7.84
CA ALA A 375 4.22 -17.69 -7.80
C ALA A 375 4.93 -16.68 -6.86
N ASN A 376 5.57 -17.14 -5.79
CA ASN A 376 6.34 -16.31 -4.87
C ASN A 376 7.53 -15.62 -5.56
N MET A 377 8.17 -16.31 -6.53
CA MET A 377 9.34 -15.79 -7.26
C MET A 377 9.01 -14.91 -8.47
N CYS A 378 7.75 -14.45 -8.59
CA CYS A 378 7.31 -13.49 -9.62
C CYS A 378 8.25 -12.28 -9.79
N PRO A 379 8.75 -11.62 -8.71
CA PRO A 379 9.66 -10.47 -8.83
C PRO A 379 11.03 -10.84 -9.43
N GLU A 380 11.54 -12.05 -9.21
CA GLU A 380 12.86 -12.50 -9.68
C GLU A 380 12.94 -12.74 -11.21
N TYR A 381 11.80 -12.98 -11.86
CA TYR A 381 11.64 -12.99 -13.33
C TYR A 381 10.89 -11.77 -13.89
N SER A 382 10.75 -10.70 -13.10
CA SER A 382 10.18 -9.40 -13.48
C SER A 382 8.72 -9.41 -13.97
N ALA A 383 7.96 -10.47 -13.72
CA ALA A 383 6.53 -10.51 -14.01
C ALA A 383 5.72 -9.79 -12.92
N THR A 384 4.54 -9.28 -13.27
CA THR A 384 3.63 -8.62 -12.33
C THR A 384 2.77 -9.62 -11.54
N VAL A 385 2.34 -10.69 -12.22
CA VAL A 385 1.51 -11.80 -11.68
C VAL A 385 1.98 -13.11 -12.31
N SER A 386 1.87 -14.20 -11.55
CA SER A 386 2.19 -15.57 -11.98
C SER A 386 1.10 -16.55 -11.50
N PHE A 387 0.09 -16.74 -12.35
CA PHE A 387 -1.21 -17.31 -12.00
C PHE A 387 -1.30 -18.81 -12.26
N PHE A 388 -1.81 -19.55 -11.27
CA PHE A 388 -2.23 -20.94 -11.41
C PHE A 388 -3.76 -20.99 -11.21
N PRO A 389 -4.57 -21.27 -12.26
CA PRO A 389 -6.02 -21.36 -12.13
C PRO A 389 -6.48 -22.40 -11.09
N VAL A 390 -7.68 -22.19 -10.52
CA VAL A 390 -8.24 -23.14 -9.53
C VAL A 390 -8.63 -24.45 -10.21
N ASP A 391 -8.19 -25.56 -9.64
CA ASP A 391 -8.35 -26.92 -10.15
C ASP A 391 -8.55 -27.94 -9.00
N ASP A 392 -8.67 -29.23 -9.32
CA ASP A 392 -8.84 -30.30 -8.34
C ASP A 392 -7.73 -30.39 -7.29
N ILE A 393 -6.48 -30.03 -7.63
CA ILE A 393 -5.36 -29.98 -6.67
C ILE A 393 -5.55 -28.84 -5.67
N THR A 394 -6.07 -27.70 -6.12
CA THR A 394 -6.44 -26.57 -5.26
C THR A 394 -7.61 -26.95 -4.34
N ILE A 395 -8.64 -27.63 -4.86
CA ILE A 395 -9.74 -28.15 -4.02
C ILE A 395 -9.25 -29.19 -3.00
N LYS A 396 -8.39 -30.13 -3.42
CA LYS A 396 -7.79 -31.15 -2.55
C LYS A 396 -7.00 -30.51 -1.41
N HIS A 397 -6.20 -29.48 -1.70
CA HIS A 397 -5.51 -28.70 -0.68
C HIS A 397 -6.51 -28.12 0.32
N PHE A 398 -7.51 -27.36 -0.13
CA PHE A 398 -8.49 -26.74 0.78
C PHE A 398 -9.35 -27.75 1.57
N LYS A 399 -9.56 -28.97 1.07
CA LYS A 399 -10.20 -30.07 1.81
C LYS A 399 -9.45 -30.51 3.08
N GLN A 400 -8.15 -30.25 3.15
CA GLN A 400 -7.29 -30.56 4.32
C GLN A 400 -7.18 -29.37 5.30
N THR A 401 -7.95 -28.29 5.10
CA THR A 401 -7.84 -27.02 5.84
C THR A 401 -9.01 -26.75 6.78
N ILE A 402 -9.18 -25.48 7.20
CA ILE A 402 -10.32 -25.00 7.99
C ILE A 402 -11.65 -24.90 7.20
N PHE A 403 -11.68 -25.24 5.91
CA PHE A 403 -12.88 -25.17 5.07
C PHE A 403 -13.79 -26.39 5.32
N THR A 404 -15.11 -26.17 5.33
CA THR A 404 -16.10 -27.26 5.41
C THR A 404 -16.43 -27.79 4.02
N GLU A 405 -16.83 -29.07 3.91
CA GLU A 405 -17.30 -29.69 2.67
C GLU A 405 -18.40 -28.85 1.98
N GLU A 406 -19.32 -28.28 2.78
CA GLU A 406 -20.37 -27.37 2.30
C GLU A 406 -19.81 -26.09 1.67
N LYS A 407 -18.74 -25.51 2.23
CA LYS A 407 -18.06 -24.35 1.63
C LYS A 407 -17.32 -24.74 0.35
N LEU A 408 -16.75 -25.95 0.29
CA LEU A 408 -16.06 -26.47 -0.89
C LEU A 408 -17.05 -26.72 -2.05
N GLU A 409 -18.21 -27.33 -1.78
CA GLU A 409 -19.27 -27.51 -2.78
C GLU A 409 -19.76 -26.16 -3.33
N VAL A 410 -19.97 -25.15 -2.47
CA VAL A 410 -20.37 -23.79 -2.89
C VAL A 410 -19.27 -23.12 -3.75
N LEU A 411 -18.00 -23.23 -3.33
CA LEU A 411 -16.84 -22.69 -4.04
C LEU A 411 -16.66 -23.33 -5.41
N GLU A 412 -16.71 -24.66 -5.50
CA GLU A 412 -16.55 -25.42 -6.73
C GLU A 412 -17.72 -25.14 -7.71
N THR A 413 -18.95 -25.17 -7.19
CA THR A 413 -20.15 -24.83 -7.98
C THR A 413 -20.07 -23.42 -8.54
N TYR A 414 -19.64 -22.44 -7.73
CA TYR A 414 -19.47 -21.06 -8.19
C TYR A 414 -18.40 -20.95 -9.28
N LEU A 415 -17.18 -21.46 -9.05
CA LEU A 415 -16.08 -21.32 -9.99
C LEU A 415 -16.34 -22.05 -11.32
N LYS A 416 -17.05 -23.19 -11.29
CA LYS A 416 -17.52 -23.86 -12.51
C LYS A 416 -18.62 -23.04 -13.23
N SER A 417 -19.55 -22.45 -12.48
CA SER A 417 -20.63 -21.60 -13.04
C SER A 417 -20.10 -20.33 -13.72
N VAL A 418 -18.97 -19.78 -13.28
CA VAL A 418 -18.32 -18.60 -13.91
C VAL A 418 -17.05 -18.93 -14.69
N LYS A 419 -16.82 -20.20 -15.09
CA LYS A 419 -15.64 -20.61 -15.89
C LYS A 419 -14.28 -20.12 -15.33
N LEU A 420 -14.14 -20.11 -14.00
CA LEU A 420 -12.90 -19.86 -13.26
C LEU A 420 -12.25 -21.14 -12.68
N PHE A 421 -12.94 -22.28 -12.79
CA PHE A 421 -12.37 -23.61 -12.56
C PHE A 421 -11.74 -24.15 -13.85
N ARG A 422 -10.56 -24.77 -13.78
CA ARG A 422 -9.81 -25.30 -14.95
C ARG A 422 -9.75 -26.83 -14.91
N ASN A 423 -10.29 -27.51 -15.92
CA ASN A 423 -10.10 -28.95 -16.08
C ASN A 423 -8.79 -29.28 -16.81
N LEU A 424 -7.71 -29.60 -16.08
CA LEU A 424 -6.40 -29.92 -16.66
C LEU A 424 -6.38 -31.12 -17.62
N ALA A 425 -7.42 -31.95 -17.67
CA ALA A 425 -7.56 -33.02 -18.67
C ALA A 425 -8.11 -32.52 -20.03
N GLU A 426 -8.80 -31.37 -20.06
CA GLU A 426 -9.41 -30.81 -21.28
C GLU A 426 -8.54 -29.72 -21.88
N GLN A 427 -7.84 -30.02 -22.98
CA GLN A 427 -7.06 -29.05 -23.76
C GLN A 427 -7.94 -28.07 -24.54
N SER A 428 -9.21 -28.41 -24.79
CA SER A 428 -10.23 -27.54 -25.40
C SER A 428 -10.61 -26.32 -24.54
N GLU A 429 -10.21 -26.29 -23.27
CA GLU A 429 -10.37 -25.15 -22.36
C GLU A 429 -9.11 -24.26 -22.25
N ASP A 430 -8.04 -24.52 -23.00
CA ASP A 430 -6.82 -23.69 -22.95
C ASP A 430 -7.11 -22.26 -23.49
N PRO A 431 -6.83 -21.20 -22.69
CA PRO A 431 -7.03 -19.81 -23.12
C PRO A 431 -6.15 -19.39 -24.30
N HIS A 432 -6.58 -18.30 -24.94
CA HIS A 432 -5.72 -17.56 -25.86
C HIS A 432 -4.74 -16.67 -25.07
N TYR A 433 -3.44 -16.94 -25.24
CA TYR A 433 -2.36 -16.16 -24.62
C TYR A 433 -1.69 -15.25 -25.64
N THR A 434 -1.08 -14.15 -25.18
CA THR A 434 -0.30 -13.23 -26.03
C THR A 434 0.91 -13.93 -26.66
N GLU A 435 1.51 -14.84 -25.90
CA GLU A 435 2.72 -15.59 -26.21
C GLU A 435 2.68 -16.90 -25.41
N VAL A 436 3.19 -18.00 -25.94
CA VAL A 436 3.28 -19.28 -25.23
C VAL A 436 4.74 -19.71 -25.11
N ILE A 437 5.19 -19.92 -23.88
CA ILE A 437 6.50 -20.46 -23.54
C ILE A 437 6.31 -21.89 -23.05
N GLU A 438 6.86 -22.88 -23.76
CA GLU A 438 6.86 -24.27 -23.29
C GLU A 438 8.09 -24.56 -22.44
N VAL A 439 7.88 -25.15 -21.25
CA VAL A 439 8.94 -25.56 -20.32
C VAL A 439 8.85 -27.05 -20.05
N ASN A 440 9.84 -27.80 -20.52
CA ASN A 440 9.93 -29.24 -20.29
C ASN A 440 10.56 -29.54 -18.92
N LEU A 441 9.74 -30.03 -17.99
CA LEU A 441 10.12 -30.38 -16.61
C LEU A 441 11.21 -31.46 -16.55
N SER A 442 11.32 -32.33 -17.57
CA SER A 442 12.37 -33.35 -17.65
C SER A 442 13.75 -32.80 -18.00
N SER A 443 13.85 -31.54 -18.45
CA SER A 443 15.13 -30.84 -18.62
C SER A 443 15.63 -30.14 -17.34
N ILE A 444 14.83 -30.15 -16.27
CA ILE A 444 15.18 -29.53 -14.99
C ILE A 444 15.94 -30.53 -14.12
N VAL A 445 17.26 -30.38 -14.10
CA VAL A 445 18.17 -31.08 -13.19
C VAL A 445 18.34 -30.31 -11.86
N PRO A 446 18.74 -30.97 -10.76
CA PRO A 446 19.12 -30.28 -9.53
C PRO A 446 20.27 -29.30 -9.76
N ASN A 447 20.17 -28.08 -9.23
CA ASN A 447 21.18 -27.03 -9.41
C ASN A 447 21.56 -26.37 -8.07
N VAL A 448 22.78 -25.85 -8.01
CA VAL A 448 23.18 -24.82 -7.04
C VAL A 448 23.60 -23.54 -7.77
N SER A 449 23.53 -22.39 -7.08
CA SER A 449 24.04 -21.11 -7.61
C SER A 449 25.24 -20.62 -6.81
N GLY A 450 26.41 -20.47 -7.44
CA GLY A 450 27.64 -19.99 -6.80
C GLY A 450 28.83 -19.99 -7.76
N PRO A 451 30.05 -19.63 -7.31
CA PRO A 451 30.42 -19.32 -5.93
C PRO A 451 30.28 -17.84 -5.53
N LYS A 452 29.89 -16.94 -6.44
CA LYS A 452 29.90 -15.48 -6.20
C LYS A 452 28.62 -14.71 -6.59
N ARG A 453 27.78 -15.20 -7.50
CA ARG A 453 26.58 -14.48 -7.99
C ARG A 453 25.37 -15.43 -8.13
N PRO A 454 24.14 -15.03 -7.74
CA PRO A 454 22.94 -15.88 -7.83
C PRO A 454 22.60 -16.47 -9.21
N GLN A 455 23.07 -15.84 -10.29
CA GLN A 455 22.89 -16.31 -11.67
C GLN A 455 23.91 -17.38 -12.11
N ASP A 456 25.00 -17.60 -11.36
CA ASP A 456 26.06 -18.55 -11.71
C ASP A 456 25.60 -19.97 -11.32
N ARG A 457 24.86 -20.64 -12.21
CA ARG A 457 24.28 -21.96 -11.93
C ARG A 457 25.20 -23.11 -12.33
N VAL A 458 25.27 -24.09 -11.47
CA VAL A 458 26.01 -25.34 -11.66
C VAL A 458 25.07 -26.52 -11.39
N PRO A 459 24.88 -27.46 -12.35
CA PRO A 459 24.20 -28.73 -12.07
C PRO A 459 24.91 -29.49 -10.95
N VAL A 460 24.16 -30.12 -10.06
CA VAL A 460 24.74 -30.84 -8.89
C VAL A 460 25.71 -31.95 -9.32
N THR A 461 25.46 -32.61 -10.45
CA THR A 461 26.35 -33.62 -11.07
C THR A 461 27.67 -33.06 -11.59
N CYS A 462 27.77 -31.74 -11.82
CA CYS A 462 28.98 -31.07 -12.32
C CYS A 462 29.71 -30.23 -11.25
N MET A 463 29.25 -30.25 -9.99
CA MET A 463 29.75 -29.34 -8.94
C MET A 463 31.24 -29.52 -8.61
N LYS A 464 31.70 -30.77 -8.56
CA LYS A 464 33.11 -31.13 -8.38
C LYS A 464 33.99 -30.55 -9.49
N GLU A 465 33.49 -30.52 -10.73
CA GLU A 465 34.21 -30.03 -11.91
C GLU A 465 34.22 -28.49 -12.00
N ASP A 466 33.06 -27.81 -11.84
CA ASP A 466 33.03 -26.33 -11.85
C ASP A 466 33.88 -25.75 -10.71
N PHE A 467 33.90 -26.35 -9.51
CA PHE A 467 34.75 -25.85 -8.44
C PHE A 467 36.24 -25.99 -8.75
N LEU A 468 36.69 -27.11 -9.33
CA LEU A 468 38.08 -27.27 -9.78
C LEU A 468 38.43 -26.26 -10.89
N ASN A 469 37.48 -25.93 -11.77
CA ASN A 469 37.64 -24.86 -12.75
C ASN A 469 37.68 -23.46 -12.09
N CYS A 470 36.85 -23.20 -11.06
CA CYS A 470 36.86 -21.95 -10.28
C CYS A 470 38.22 -21.64 -9.66
N LEU A 471 38.94 -22.66 -9.18
CA LEU A 471 40.29 -22.50 -8.63
C LEU A 471 41.29 -22.03 -9.68
N ASN A 472 41.16 -22.49 -10.94
CA ASN A 472 42.04 -22.11 -12.04
C ASN A 472 41.69 -20.74 -12.64
N GLU A 473 40.39 -20.41 -12.75
CA GLU A 473 39.91 -19.19 -13.40
C GLU A 473 40.41 -17.89 -12.73
N LYS A 474 41.09 -17.05 -13.52
CA LYS A 474 41.59 -15.73 -13.09
C LYS A 474 40.47 -14.74 -12.72
N ALA A 475 39.25 -14.98 -13.20
CA ALA A 475 38.06 -14.18 -12.90
C ALA A 475 37.32 -14.61 -11.61
N ARG A 476 37.65 -15.78 -11.01
CA ARG A 476 36.98 -16.29 -9.79
C ARG A 476 37.93 -16.27 -8.58
N PHE A 477 38.95 -17.14 -8.55
CA PHE A 477 39.85 -17.31 -7.40
C PHE A 477 41.34 -17.36 -7.71
N HIS A 478 41.75 -17.88 -8.88
CA HIS A 478 43.15 -17.91 -9.33
C HIS A 478 44.18 -18.52 -8.37
N VAL A 479 43.86 -19.69 -7.79
CA VAL A 479 44.78 -20.46 -6.94
C VAL A 479 45.82 -21.16 -7.83
N PRO A 480 47.15 -20.96 -7.62
CA PRO A 480 48.19 -21.66 -8.38
C PRO A 480 48.05 -23.19 -8.26
N LYS A 481 48.32 -23.94 -9.34
CA LYS A 481 48.10 -25.40 -9.36
C LYS A 481 48.80 -26.16 -8.23
N GLU A 482 50.04 -25.77 -7.91
CA GLU A 482 50.83 -26.29 -6.79
C GLU A 482 50.15 -26.13 -5.41
N LYS A 483 49.24 -25.15 -5.28
CA LYS A 483 48.44 -24.91 -4.07
C LYS A 483 47.04 -25.48 -4.11
N GLN A 484 46.52 -25.96 -5.25
CA GLN A 484 45.13 -26.44 -5.33
C GLN A 484 44.86 -27.67 -4.45
N SER A 485 45.91 -28.44 -4.13
CA SER A 485 45.88 -29.55 -3.17
C SER A 485 46.31 -29.16 -1.74
N THR A 486 46.32 -27.88 -1.37
CA THR A 486 46.67 -27.45 0.00
C THR A 486 45.66 -27.99 1.00
N THR A 487 46.18 -28.62 2.05
CA THR A 487 45.44 -29.07 3.23
C THR A 487 46.06 -28.49 4.50
N VAL A 488 45.22 -28.13 5.47
CA VAL A 488 45.65 -27.58 6.76
C VAL A 488 45.00 -28.37 7.90
N PRO A 489 45.78 -29.09 8.73
CA PRO A 489 45.28 -29.69 9.96
C PRO A 489 45.05 -28.62 11.04
N PHE A 490 44.00 -28.78 11.84
CA PHE A 490 43.66 -27.87 12.93
C PHE A 490 42.92 -28.61 14.05
N LEU A 491 43.02 -28.08 15.28
CA LEU A 491 42.33 -28.64 16.44
C LEU A 491 40.96 -27.97 16.63
N HIS A 492 39.94 -28.78 16.88
CA HIS A 492 38.61 -28.32 17.29
C HIS A 492 38.03 -29.32 18.30
N ASP A 493 37.62 -28.83 19.46
CA ASP A 493 37.12 -29.62 20.60
C ASP A 493 37.95 -30.89 20.87
N SER A 494 39.26 -30.67 21.06
CA SER A 494 40.29 -31.69 21.30
C SER A 494 40.44 -32.79 20.23
N THR A 495 39.81 -32.63 19.07
CA THR A 495 39.90 -33.53 17.91
C THR A 495 40.62 -32.82 16.76
N GLU A 496 41.50 -33.54 16.03
CA GLU A 496 42.17 -33.02 14.84
C GLU A 496 41.28 -33.19 13.60
N TYR A 497 41.16 -32.12 12.81
CA TYR A 497 40.44 -32.09 11.54
C TYR A 497 41.31 -31.44 10.47
N THR A 498 40.98 -31.67 9.20
CA THR A 498 41.73 -31.10 8.06
C THR A 498 40.79 -30.29 7.18
N LEU A 499 41.17 -29.03 6.88
CA LEU A 499 40.53 -28.23 5.84
C LEU A 499 41.29 -28.33 4.52
N SER A 500 40.56 -28.16 3.42
CA SER A 500 41.06 -28.06 2.05
C SER A 500 40.34 -26.92 1.31
N HIS A 501 40.79 -26.60 0.09
CA HIS A 501 39.93 -25.92 -0.87
C HIS A 501 38.62 -26.70 -1.05
N GLY A 502 37.47 -26.01 -1.04
CA GLY A 502 36.15 -26.62 -1.19
C GLY A 502 35.52 -27.16 0.10
N SER A 503 36.25 -27.14 1.23
CA SER A 503 35.69 -27.51 2.53
C SER A 503 34.52 -26.60 2.93
N VAL A 504 33.41 -27.21 3.32
CA VAL A 504 32.23 -26.51 3.84
C VAL A 504 32.50 -26.12 5.29
N VAL A 505 32.27 -24.85 5.63
CA VAL A 505 32.42 -24.32 6.99
C VAL A 505 31.16 -23.62 7.51
N ILE A 506 30.19 -23.31 6.63
CA ILE A 506 28.85 -22.81 7.00
C ILE A 506 27.81 -23.61 6.22
N ALA A 507 26.75 -24.09 6.89
CA ALA A 507 25.61 -24.77 6.29
C ALA A 507 24.29 -24.25 6.89
N ALA A 508 23.55 -23.41 6.16
CA ALA A 508 22.44 -22.63 6.74
C ALA A 508 21.09 -22.85 6.01
N ILE A 509 20.12 -23.46 6.70
CA ILE A 509 18.75 -23.63 6.20
C ILE A 509 17.92 -22.41 6.63
N ILE A 510 17.70 -21.50 5.68
CA ILE A 510 17.25 -20.11 5.88
C ILE A 510 16.31 -19.63 4.76
N SER A 511 15.81 -18.40 4.90
CA SER A 511 14.97 -17.65 3.96
C SER A 511 13.50 -18.09 3.86
N CYS A 512 12.62 -17.10 3.78
CA CYS A 512 11.19 -17.28 3.46
C CYS A 512 10.96 -17.91 2.07
N THR A 513 11.91 -17.80 1.13
CA THR A 513 11.79 -18.38 -0.22
C THR A 513 11.75 -19.91 -0.20
N ASN A 514 12.52 -20.55 0.69
CA ASN A 514 12.62 -22.01 0.79
C ASN A 514 11.91 -22.57 2.03
N ASN A 515 12.05 -21.92 3.19
CA ASN A 515 11.55 -22.48 4.45
C ASN A 515 10.01 -22.43 4.56
N CYS A 516 9.32 -21.68 3.68
CA CYS A 516 7.86 -21.66 3.60
C CYS A 516 7.27 -22.77 2.70
N ASN A 517 8.08 -23.63 2.08
CA ASN A 517 7.63 -24.81 1.33
C ASN A 517 7.75 -26.06 2.21
N PRO A 518 6.64 -26.71 2.64
CA PRO A 518 6.71 -27.86 3.53
C PRO A 518 7.36 -29.07 2.88
N SER A 519 7.00 -29.42 1.63
CA SER A 519 7.63 -30.49 0.84
C SER A 519 9.17 -30.46 0.89
N VAL A 520 9.82 -29.32 0.60
CA VAL A 520 11.29 -29.24 0.56
C VAL A 520 11.91 -29.29 1.97
N MET A 521 11.24 -28.72 2.98
CA MET A 521 11.70 -28.79 4.38
C MET A 521 11.52 -30.19 4.99
N LEU A 522 10.43 -30.88 4.65
CA LEU A 522 10.21 -32.29 4.97
C LEU A 522 11.20 -33.19 4.23
N THR A 523 11.54 -32.88 2.98
CA THR A 523 12.62 -33.56 2.23
C THR A 523 13.94 -33.47 3.00
N ALA A 524 14.31 -32.29 3.49
CA ALA A 524 15.52 -32.11 4.31
C ALA A 524 15.45 -32.87 5.64
N GLY A 525 14.31 -32.83 6.34
CA GLY A 525 14.12 -33.53 7.60
C GLY A 525 14.07 -35.06 7.48
N LEU A 526 13.46 -35.59 6.42
CA LEU A 526 13.44 -37.02 6.11
C LEU A 526 14.82 -37.51 5.67
N LEU A 527 15.57 -36.72 4.90
CA LEU A 527 16.97 -36.99 4.58
C LEU A 527 17.83 -37.04 5.86
N ALA A 528 17.71 -36.05 6.75
CA ALA A 528 18.39 -36.07 8.05
C ALA A 528 18.03 -37.32 8.88
N LYS A 529 16.75 -37.70 8.91
CA LYS A 529 16.23 -38.89 9.60
C LYS A 529 16.74 -40.21 9.01
N LYS A 530 16.93 -40.30 7.69
CA LYS A 530 17.57 -41.44 7.02
C LYS A 530 19.08 -41.46 7.25
N ALA A 531 19.76 -40.32 7.11
CA ALA A 531 21.21 -40.19 7.32
C ALA A 531 21.64 -40.55 8.75
N VAL A 532 20.95 -40.03 9.77
CA VAL A 532 21.20 -40.37 11.18
C VAL A 532 20.95 -41.86 11.45
N LYS A 533 19.88 -42.45 10.88
CA LYS A 533 19.63 -43.90 10.98
C LYS A 533 20.66 -44.75 10.24
N ALA A 534 21.31 -44.20 9.21
CA ALA A 534 22.46 -44.78 8.53
C ALA A 534 23.80 -44.47 9.22
N GLY A 535 23.80 -43.90 10.43
CA GLY A 535 25.00 -43.63 11.23
C GLY A 535 25.82 -42.41 10.78
N LEU A 536 25.31 -41.57 9.87
CA LEU A 536 26.02 -40.39 9.37
C LEU A 536 25.88 -39.19 10.32
N THR A 537 26.92 -38.36 10.38
CA THR A 537 27.00 -37.15 11.22
C THR A 537 27.58 -35.96 10.42
N VAL A 538 27.37 -34.75 10.92
CA VAL A 538 28.03 -33.52 10.43
C VAL A 538 29.29 -33.28 11.25
N LYS A 539 30.37 -32.83 10.61
CA LYS A 539 31.65 -32.52 11.29
C LYS A 539 31.46 -31.32 12.25
N PRO A 540 31.79 -31.42 13.55
CA PRO A 540 31.43 -30.39 14.56
C PRO A 540 31.89 -28.96 14.28
N TYR A 541 32.99 -28.77 13.55
CA TYR A 541 33.50 -27.44 13.21
C TYR A 541 32.65 -26.69 12.16
N ILE A 542 31.76 -27.39 11.45
CA ILE A 542 30.89 -26.80 10.42
C ILE A 542 29.77 -26.04 11.11
N ARG A 543 29.63 -24.74 10.81
CA ARG A 543 28.56 -23.92 11.41
C ARG A 543 27.22 -24.20 10.73
N THR A 544 26.54 -25.24 11.20
CA THR A 544 25.15 -25.54 10.88
C THR A 544 24.18 -24.55 11.55
N SER A 545 23.02 -24.33 10.94
CA SER A 545 21.93 -23.52 11.51
C SER A 545 20.61 -23.71 10.74
N LEU A 546 19.49 -23.64 11.47
CA LEU A 546 18.14 -23.58 10.92
C LEU A 546 17.47 -22.27 11.40
N ALA A 547 17.11 -21.39 10.47
CA ALA A 547 16.34 -20.17 10.75
C ALA A 547 15.01 -20.22 9.98
N PRO A 548 13.95 -20.80 10.56
CA PRO A 548 12.69 -21.00 9.86
C PRO A 548 12.00 -19.67 9.52
N GLY A 549 11.18 -19.66 8.46
CA GLY A 549 10.40 -18.49 8.08
C GLY A 549 9.24 -18.16 9.03
N SER A 550 8.83 -19.11 9.86
CA SER A 550 7.74 -18.97 10.84
C SER A 550 7.82 -20.06 11.93
N GLY A 551 7.07 -19.88 13.02
CA GLY A 551 6.87 -20.92 14.04
C GLY A 551 6.17 -22.17 13.51
N MET A 552 5.36 -22.06 12.45
CA MET A 552 4.65 -23.20 11.84
C MET A 552 5.60 -24.20 11.18
N VAL A 553 6.77 -23.75 10.70
CA VAL A 553 7.83 -24.63 10.17
C VAL A 553 8.41 -25.52 11.26
N THR A 554 8.76 -24.95 12.42
CA THR A 554 9.19 -25.74 13.58
C THR A 554 8.08 -26.70 14.03
N HIS A 555 6.82 -26.25 14.03
CA HIS A 555 5.67 -27.08 14.39
C HIS A 555 5.55 -28.31 13.48
N TYR A 556 5.57 -28.17 12.15
CA TYR A 556 5.41 -29.33 11.27
C TYR A 556 6.64 -30.24 11.22
N LEU A 557 7.86 -29.71 11.33
CA LEU A 557 9.07 -30.53 11.45
C LEU A 557 9.07 -31.34 12.77
N ASN A 558 8.51 -30.79 13.85
CA ASN A 558 8.33 -31.50 15.11
C ASN A 558 7.20 -32.54 15.02
N ALA A 559 6.04 -32.18 14.47
CA ALA A 559 4.87 -33.06 14.35
C ALA A 559 5.10 -34.27 13.44
N SER A 560 5.86 -34.11 12.35
CA SER A 560 6.32 -35.22 11.48
C SER A 560 7.48 -36.04 12.08
N GLY A 561 7.99 -35.64 13.25
CA GLY A 561 9.07 -36.33 13.94
C GLY A 561 10.37 -36.35 13.14
N VAL A 562 10.73 -35.23 12.51
CA VAL A 562 12.01 -35.04 11.79
C VAL A 562 12.94 -34.01 12.44
N LEU A 563 12.38 -33.03 13.18
CA LEU A 563 13.16 -31.98 13.84
C LEU A 563 14.29 -32.51 14.77
N PRO A 564 14.10 -33.56 15.59
CA PRO A 564 15.18 -34.08 16.42
C PRO A 564 16.38 -34.58 15.61
N TYR A 565 16.15 -35.13 14.42
CA TYR A 565 17.20 -35.62 13.52
C TYR A 565 17.96 -34.46 12.83
N LEU A 566 17.26 -33.36 12.52
CA LEU A 566 17.91 -32.12 12.08
C LEU A 566 18.80 -31.54 13.19
N SER A 567 18.31 -31.48 14.43
CA SER A 567 19.10 -31.02 15.58
C SER A 567 20.30 -31.94 15.88
N GLN A 568 20.18 -33.26 15.70
CA GLN A 568 21.30 -34.20 15.83
C GLN A 568 22.40 -33.99 14.76
N LEU A 569 22.06 -33.40 13.61
CA LEU A 569 23.02 -32.93 12.59
C LEU A 569 23.43 -31.45 12.79
N GLY A 570 23.12 -30.86 13.94
CA GLY A 570 23.47 -29.47 14.31
C GLY A 570 22.57 -28.38 13.70
N PHE A 571 21.52 -28.74 12.97
CA PHE A 571 20.54 -27.77 12.44
C PHE A 571 19.55 -27.33 13.53
N GLU A 572 20.09 -26.69 14.58
CA GLU A 572 19.35 -26.05 15.68
C GLU A 572 18.52 -24.86 15.18
N VAL A 573 17.32 -24.67 15.76
CA VAL A 573 16.43 -23.52 15.47
C VAL A 573 16.97 -22.26 16.16
N ILE A 574 17.68 -21.41 15.41
CA ILE A 574 18.35 -20.21 15.96
C ILE A 574 17.43 -18.97 16.10
N GLY A 575 16.26 -18.99 15.48
CA GLY A 575 15.30 -17.88 15.47
C GLY A 575 14.46 -17.82 14.19
N TYR A 576 13.42 -17.00 14.19
CA TYR A 576 12.44 -16.92 13.08
C TYR A 576 12.70 -15.69 12.19
N GLY A 577 13.04 -15.91 10.92
CA GLY A 577 13.22 -14.82 9.94
C GLY A 577 14.61 -14.79 9.27
N CYS A 578 15.02 -13.61 8.81
CA CYS A 578 16.04 -13.48 7.77
C CYS A 578 17.45 -13.94 8.12
N ALA A 579 17.89 -13.81 9.38
CA ALA A 579 19.16 -14.32 9.91
C ALA A 579 20.37 -14.20 8.93
N THR A 580 21.06 -15.31 8.67
CA THR A 580 22.20 -15.43 7.74
C THR A 580 21.89 -14.93 6.32
N CYS A 581 20.62 -14.91 5.88
CA CYS A 581 20.25 -14.51 4.53
C CYS A 581 20.46 -12.99 4.29
N VAL A 582 20.50 -12.18 5.35
CA VAL A 582 20.90 -10.75 5.30
C VAL A 582 22.36 -10.51 5.72
N GLY A 583 23.11 -11.55 6.06
CA GLY A 583 24.49 -11.47 6.54
C GLY A 583 24.63 -11.44 8.07
N ASN A 584 23.55 -11.65 8.83
CA ASN A 584 23.62 -11.82 10.28
C ASN A 584 24.06 -13.26 10.61
N THR A 585 25.33 -13.56 10.34
CA THR A 585 25.96 -14.85 10.63
C THR A 585 26.65 -14.81 11.99
N ALA A 586 26.62 -15.91 12.75
CA ALA A 586 27.51 -16.07 13.89
C ALA A 586 28.97 -16.22 13.40
N PRO A 587 29.98 -15.74 14.16
CA PRO A 587 31.39 -15.92 13.78
C PRO A 587 31.77 -17.41 13.75
N LEU A 588 32.68 -17.76 12.85
CA LEU A 588 33.30 -19.08 12.81
C LEU A 588 34.30 -19.26 13.98
N PRO A 589 34.59 -20.51 14.42
CA PRO A 589 35.60 -20.77 15.43
C PRO A 589 36.98 -20.25 15.01
N GLU A 590 37.75 -19.69 15.94
CA GLU A 590 39.06 -19.08 15.62
C GLU A 590 40.02 -20.08 14.95
N SER A 591 40.06 -21.34 15.40
CA SER A 591 40.90 -22.37 14.78
C SER A 591 40.49 -22.72 13.34
N VAL A 592 39.22 -22.59 12.98
CA VAL A 592 38.74 -22.71 11.59
C VAL A 592 39.18 -21.49 10.78
N VAL A 593 38.98 -20.29 11.32
CA VAL A 593 39.33 -19.02 10.66
C VAL A 593 40.84 -18.93 10.40
N ASP A 594 41.67 -19.35 11.35
CA ASP A 594 43.12 -19.29 11.23
C ASP A 594 43.67 -20.40 10.32
N ALA A 595 43.08 -21.60 10.31
CA ALA A 595 43.41 -22.63 9.33
C ALA A 595 43.10 -22.18 7.88
N ILE A 596 41.97 -21.48 7.67
CA ILE A 596 41.63 -20.88 6.36
C ILE A 596 42.68 -19.84 5.94
N LYS A 597 43.07 -18.93 6.84
CA LYS A 597 44.10 -17.91 6.57
C LYS A 597 45.47 -18.54 6.29
N GLN A 598 45.88 -19.53 7.09
CA GLN A 598 47.19 -20.16 7.02
C GLN A 598 47.40 -20.89 5.68
N GLY A 599 46.37 -21.53 5.14
CA GLY A 599 46.42 -22.21 3.84
C GLY A 599 46.03 -21.34 2.63
N ASP A 600 45.58 -20.09 2.81
CA ASP A 600 44.89 -19.29 1.77
C ASP A 600 43.72 -20.07 1.13
N LEU A 601 42.97 -20.79 1.96
CA LEU A 601 41.97 -21.76 1.50
C LEU A 601 40.71 -21.08 0.94
N ILE A 602 40.17 -21.66 -0.12
CA ILE A 602 38.84 -21.30 -0.64
C ILE A 602 37.79 -22.10 0.15
N ALA A 603 37.47 -21.60 1.34
CA ALA A 603 36.42 -22.14 2.21
C ALA A 603 35.02 -21.78 1.68
N CYS A 604 34.07 -22.69 1.89
CA CYS A 604 32.74 -22.64 1.29
C CYS A 604 31.62 -22.48 2.33
N GLY A 605 30.65 -21.61 2.03
CA GLY A 605 29.36 -21.53 2.70
C GLY A 605 28.24 -22.04 1.79
N VAL A 606 27.34 -22.87 2.33
CA VAL A 606 26.18 -23.42 1.60
C VAL A 606 24.90 -23.01 2.33
N LEU A 607 23.90 -22.48 1.61
CA LEU A 607 22.70 -21.93 2.24
C LEU A 607 21.45 -22.00 1.35
N SER A 608 20.25 -22.10 1.94
CA SER A 608 18.97 -22.01 1.20
C SER A 608 18.45 -20.58 1.02
N GLY A 609 19.36 -19.60 0.94
CA GLY A 609 19.02 -18.19 0.70
C GLY A 609 18.75 -17.85 -0.77
N ASN A 610 18.51 -16.57 -1.05
CA ASN A 610 18.32 -16.04 -2.41
C ASN A 610 19.46 -15.10 -2.90
N ARG A 611 20.39 -14.69 -2.01
CA ARG A 611 21.48 -13.74 -2.33
C ARG A 611 22.76 -14.10 -1.54
N HIS A 612 23.91 -14.18 -2.21
CA HIS A 612 25.15 -14.74 -1.63
C HIS A 612 26.46 -14.00 -2.00
N PHE A 613 26.41 -12.69 -2.29
CA PHE A 613 27.60 -11.91 -2.69
C PHE A 613 28.83 -12.13 -1.79
N GLU A 614 30.03 -12.08 -2.38
CA GLU A 614 31.31 -12.23 -1.67
C GLU A 614 31.39 -11.28 -0.44
N GLY A 615 31.85 -11.79 0.71
CA GLY A 615 31.87 -11.07 1.98
C GLY A 615 30.51 -10.96 2.72
N ARG A 616 29.40 -11.48 2.17
CA ARG A 616 28.07 -11.37 2.80
C ARG A 616 27.89 -12.21 4.07
N LEU A 617 28.56 -13.37 4.18
CA LEU A 617 28.46 -14.24 5.36
C LEU A 617 29.47 -13.86 6.44
N CYS A 618 30.75 -13.89 6.08
CA CYS A 618 31.90 -13.44 6.87
C CYS A 618 33.14 -13.36 5.94
N ASP A 619 34.11 -12.52 6.26
CA ASP A 619 35.21 -12.14 5.35
C ASP A 619 36.10 -13.30 4.88
N CYS A 620 36.19 -14.39 5.66
CA CYS A 620 36.99 -15.57 5.32
C CYS A 620 36.31 -16.57 4.37
N VAL A 621 34.99 -16.43 4.09
CA VAL A 621 34.25 -17.36 3.22
C VAL A 621 34.09 -16.76 1.83
N ARG A 622 35.08 -17.08 0.98
CA ARG A 622 35.25 -16.55 -0.38
C ARG A 622 34.34 -17.20 -1.42
N ALA A 623 33.87 -18.44 -1.17
CA ALA A 623 32.94 -19.15 -2.02
C ALA A 623 31.60 -19.38 -1.29
N ASN A 624 30.49 -19.02 -1.92
CA ASN A 624 29.15 -19.12 -1.34
C ASN A 624 28.20 -19.73 -2.37
N TYR A 625 27.44 -20.75 -1.97
CA TYR A 625 26.52 -21.49 -2.84
C TYR A 625 25.09 -21.48 -2.29
N LEU A 626 24.12 -21.17 -3.14
CA LEU A 626 22.70 -21.37 -2.86
C LEU A 626 22.31 -22.80 -3.25
N ALA A 627 21.67 -23.52 -2.34
CA ALA A 627 21.22 -24.90 -2.56
C ALA A 627 19.83 -25.12 -1.93
N SER A 628 19.10 -26.15 -2.36
CA SER A 628 17.87 -26.55 -1.69
C SER A 628 18.16 -27.02 -0.25
N PRO A 629 17.26 -26.82 0.74
CA PRO A 629 17.40 -27.35 2.10
C PRO A 629 17.95 -28.79 2.23
N PRO A 630 17.49 -29.81 1.46
CA PRO A 630 18.08 -31.14 1.54
C PRO A 630 19.52 -31.20 1.00
N LEU A 631 19.88 -30.42 -0.02
CA LEU A 631 21.26 -30.29 -0.49
C LEU A 631 22.15 -29.56 0.54
N VAL A 632 21.63 -28.59 1.30
CA VAL A 632 22.36 -27.98 2.43
C VAL A 632 22.72 -29.03 3.48
N VAL A 633 21.80 -29.96 3.79
CA VAL A 633 22.09 -31.09 4.70
C VAL A 633 23.12 -32.05 4.08
N ALA A 634 22.97 -32.43 2.81
CA ALA A 634 23.91 -33.32 2.13
C ALA A 634 25.35 -32.77 2.07
N TYR A 635 25.52 -31.50 1.71
CA TYR A 635 26.84 -30.83 1.72
C TYR A 635 27.41 -30.62 3.14
N ALA A 636 26.55 -30.52 4.18
CA ALA A 636 27.02 -30.48 5.57
C ALA A 636 27.56 -31.83 6.04
N ILE A 637 26.91 -32.94 5.67
CA ILE A 637 27.36 -34.31 5.97
C ILE A 637 28.69 -34.60 5.26
N ALA A 638 28.77 -34.35 3.95
CA ALA A 638 30.01 -34.51 3.18
C ALA A 638 31.14 -33.58 3.69
N GLY A 639 30.77 -32.37 4.13
CA GLY A 639 31.70 -31.34 4.60
C GLY A 639 32.58 -30.74 3.50
N THR A 640 32.25 -30.96 2.22
CA THR A 640 32.92 -30.42 1.04
C THR A 640 31.93 -30.23 -0.10
N ILE A 641 32.12 -29.22 -0.94
CA ILE A 641 31.39 -29.10 -2.22
C ILE A 641 32.10 -29.84 -3.37
N GLY A 642 33.30 -30.37 -3.14
CA GLY A 642 34.09 -31.13 -4.12
C GLY A 642 33.68 -32.61 -4.23
N ILE A 643 32.38 -32.90 -4.12
CA ILE A 643 31.79 -34.23 -4.10
C ILE A 643 30.90 -34.46 -5.34
N ASP A 644 30.93 -35.69 -5.86
CA ASP A 644 30.10 -36.20 -6.94
C ASP A 644 29.15 -37.24 -6.33
N PHE A 645 27.92 -36.84 -6.01
CA PHE A 645 26.97 -37.67 -5.25
C PHE A 645 26.51 -38.96 -5.97
N GLU A 646 26.88 -39.16 -7.24
CA GLU A 646 26.62 -40.41 -7.98
C GLU A 646 27.78 -41.43 -7.84
N LYS A 647 28.97 -40.99 -7.43
CA LYS A 647 30.22 -41.79 -7.45
C LYS A 647 30.95 -41.82 -6.11
N ASP A 648 30.88 -40.72 -5.35
CA ASP A 648 31.45 -40.62 -4.01
C ASP A 648 30.34 -40.88 -2.96
N PRO A 649 30.58 -41.68 -1.91
CA PRO A 649 29.63 -41.83 -0.80
C PRO A 649 29.58 -40.55 0.06
N LEU A 650 28.43 -40.29 0.70
CA LEU A 650 28.29 -39.22 1.70
C LEU A 650 29.14 -39.47 2.95
N GLY A 651 29.36 -40.75 3.25
CA GLY A 651 30.15 -41.22 4.39
C GLY A 651 30.06 -42.74 4.52
N VAL A 652 30.70 -43.26 5.56
CA VAL A 652 30.72 -44.69 5.91
C VAL A 652 30.02 -44.85 7.25
N ASN A 653 29.14 -45.84 7.39
CA ASN A 653 28.44 -46.09 8.64
C ASN A 653 29.33 -46.80 9.69
N SER A 654 28.80 -46.98 10.90
CA SER A 654 29.48 -47.69 12.01
C SER A 654 29.78 -49.18 11.75
N GLU A 655 29.28 -49.74 10.65
CA GLU A 655 29.48 -51.14 10.23
C GLU A 655 30.48 -51.26 9.07
N GLY A 656 31.03 -50.14 8.59
CA GLY A 656 31.95 -50.09 7.44
C GLY A 656 31.26 -50.05 6.06
N LYS A 657 29.93 -49.90 6.01
CA LYS A 657 29.18 -49.77 4.75
C LYS A 657 29.21 -48.32 4.24
N GLU A 658 29.56 -48.14 2.98
CA GLU A 658 29.38 -46.87 2.25
C GLU A 658 27.88 -46.52 2.12
N VAL A 659 27.56 -45.24 2.27
CA VAL A 659 26.18 -44.70 2.16
C VAL A 659 26.17 -43.58 1.12
N PHE A 660 25.38 -43.74 0.06
CA PHE A 660 25.26 -42.77 -1.03
C PHE A 660 24.09 -41.82 -0.81
N LEU A 661 24.05 -40.70 -1.55
CA LEU A 661 22.94 -39.75 -1.45
C LEU A 661 21.58 -40.40 -1.80
N SER A 662 21.59 -41.34 -2.76
CA SER A 662 20.44 -42.14 -3.18
C SER A 662 19.88 -43.05 -2.07
N ASP A 663 20.70 -43.56 -1.15
CA ASP A 663 20.24 -44.38 -0.01
C ASP A 663 19.41 -43.58 1.00
N VAL A 664 19.72 -42.28 1.15
CA VAL A 664 19.14 -41.40 2.19
C VAL A 664 18.18 -40.34 1.65
N TRP A 665 18.02 -40.22 0.33
CA TRP A 665 17.03 -39.32 -0.26
C TRP A 665 15.59 -39.88 -0.03
N PRO A 666 14.60 -39.05 0.32
CA PRO A 666 13.21 -39.48 0.40
C PRO A 666 12.52 -39.50 -0.97
N SER A 667 11.54 -40.38 -1.16
CA SER A 667 10.74 -40.37 -2.39
C SER A 667 9.71 -39.23 -2.37
N LYS A 668 9.24 -38.78 -3.54
CA LYS A 668 8.20 -37.74 -3.60
C LYS A 668 6.90 -38.19 -2.94
N GLU A 669 6.54 -39.47 -3.07
CA GLU A 669 5.39 -40.08 -2.39
C GLU A 669 5.57 -40.13 -0.87
N GLU A 670 6.78 -40.42 -0.38
CA GLU A 670 7.12 -40.40 1.05
C GLU A 670 6.96 -38.98 1.64
N VAL A 671 7.43 -37.95 0.91
CA VAL A 671 7.27 -36.54 1.29
C VAL A 671 5.81 -36.10 1.26
N GLN A 672 5.11 -36.32 0.14
CA GLN A 672 3.71 -35.92 -0.05
C GLN A 672 2.77 -36.59 0.95
N ASN A 673 2.98 -37.88 1.27
CA ASN A 673 2.15 -38.59 2.23
C ASN A 673 2.27 -37.97 3.65
N VAL A 674 3.49 -37.62 4.07
CA VAL A 674 3.75 -36.91 5.34
C VAL A 674 3.16 -35.49 5.32
N GLU A 675 3.30 -34.78 4.20
CA GLU A 675 2.78 -33.42 4.01
C GLU A 675 1.25 -33.38 4.13
N GLU A 676 0.55 -34.24 3.38
CA GLU A 676 -0.91 -34.29 3.32
C GLU A 676 -1.56 -34.80 4.62
N HIS A 677 -1.05 -35.90 5.21
CA HIS A 677 -1.75 -36.59 6.30
C HIS A 677 -1.33 -36.13 7.70
N MET A 678 -0.09 -35.66 7.90
CA MET A 678 0.41 -35.28 9.23
C MET A 678 0.68 -33.78 9.37
N VAL A 679 0.94 -33.07 8.27
CA VAL A 679 1.39 -31.68 8.32
C VAL A 679 0.27 -30.68 8.04
N ILE A 680 -0.42 -30.74 6.90
CA ILE A 680 -1.42 -29.73 6.53
C ILE A 680 -2.55 -29.64 7.58
N ALA A 681 -3.22 -30.75 7.91
CA ALA A 681 -4.29 -30.74 8.91
C ALA A 681 -3.82 -30.26 10.31
N SER A 682 -2.57 -30.53 10.67
CA SER A 682 -1.96 -30.10 11.94
C SER A 682 -1.66 -28.59 11.97
N ILE A 683 -1.08 -28.06 10.88
CA ILE A 683 -0.82 -26.63 10.67
C ILE A 683 -2.11 -25.83 10.86
N PHE A 684 -3.14 -26.15 10.06
CA PHE A 684 -4.37 -25.36 10.02
C PHE A 684 -5.16 -25.46 11.33
N THR A 685 -5.08 -26.59 12.04
CA THR A 685 -5.69 -26.76 13.37
C THR A 685 -4.97 -25.95 14.46
N ASP A 686 -3.64 -25.99 14.50
CA ASP A 686 -2.88 -25.24 15.50
C ASP A 686 -2.92 -23.73 15.24
N LEU A 687 -2.76 -23.30 13.98
CA LEU A 687 -2.83 -21.88 13.59
C LEU A 687 -4.21 -21.28 13.94
N LYS A 688 -5.31 -22.02 13.69
CA LYS A 688 -6.66 -21.66 14.15
C LYS A 688 -6.75 -21.59 15.68
N SER A 689 -6.16 -22.54 16.40
CA SER A 689 -6.09 -22.53 17.87
C SER A 689 -5.32 -21.32 18.41
N ARG A 690 -4.19 -20.93 17.79
CA ARG A 690 -3.42 -19.73 18.14
C ARG A 690 -4.19 -18.44 17.84
N MET A 691 -4.82 -18.33 16.67
CA MET A 691 -5.66 -17.19 16.30
C MET A 691 -6.86 -17.01 17.25
N GLN A 692 -7.48 -18.10 17.71
CA GLN A 692 -8.61 -18.05 18.64
C GLN A 692 -8.19 -17.73 20.08
N LYS A 693 -7.03 -18.20 20.53
CA LYS A 693 -6.52 -17.95 21.90
C LYS A 693 -5.83 -16.59 22.04
N GLY A 694 -5.13 -16.13 21.00
CA GLY A 694 -4.17 -15.03 21.07
C GLY A 694 -2.92 -15.38 21.89
N SER A 695 -1.87 -14.57 21.78
CA SER A 695 -0.72 -14.68 22.69
C SER A 695 -1.02 -13.96 24.01
N THR A 696 -0.51 -14.46 25.13
CA THR A 696 -0.73 -13.87 26.46
C THR A 696 -0.30 -12.40 26.51
N PHE A 697 0.79 -12.05 25.82
CA PHE A 697 1.22 -10.66 25.66
C PHE A 697 0.19 -9.84 24.88
N TRP A 698 -0.24 -10.29 23.70
CA TRP A 698 -1.20 -9.55 22.87
C TRP A 698 -2.53 -9.33 23.61
N ASN A 699 -3.04 -10.35 24.30
CA ASN A 699 -4.28 -10.27 25.05
C ASN A 699 -4.18 -9.25 26.20
N ASN A 700 -3.09 -9.28 26.96
CA ASN A 700 -2.83 -8.39 28.09
C ASN A 700 -2.33 -6.99 27.69
N LEU A 701 -2.12 -6.72 26.39
CA LEU A 701 -1.61 -5.44 25.92
C LEU A 701 -2.69 -4.33 25.99
N ASP A 702 -2.48 -3.30 26.81
CA ASP A 702 -3.43 -2.18 26.92
C ASP A 702 -3.56 -1.42 25.59
N ALA A 703 -4.80 -1.28 25.09
CA ALA A 703 -5.10 -0.52 23.89
C ALA A 703 -6.41 0.29 24.07
N PRO A 704 -6.41 1.62 23.81
CA PRO A 704 -7.59 2.47 23.94
C PRO A 704 -8.80 1.97 23.15
N ASP A 705 -9.99 2.44 23.55
CA ASP A 705 -11.28 2.15 22.89
C ASP A 705 -11.90 3.41 22.26
N THR A 706 -11.04 4.36 21.87
CA THR A 706 -11.43 5.69 21.38
C THR A 706 -11.49 5.74 19.85
N VAL A 707 -12.42 6.52 19.29
CA VAL A 707 -12.61 6.64 17.83
C VAL A 707 -11.43 7.37 17.15
N LEU A 708 -10.87 8.37 17.84
CA LEU A 708 -9.62 9.05 17.51
C LEU A 708 -8.47 8.41 18.30
N PHE A 709 -7.25 8.45 17.77
CA PHE A 709 -6.08 7.91 18.46
C PHE A 709 -5.51 8.94 19.47
N PRO A 710 -5.27 8.57 20.75
CA PRO A 710 -4.71 9.48 21.74
C PRO A 710 -3.19 9.62 21.55
N TRP A 711 -2.77 10.51 20.66
CA TRP A 711 -1.36 10.76 20.33
C TRP A 711 -0.52 11.19 21.55
N ASP A 712 0.48 10.39 21.95
CA ASP A 712 1.46 10.80 22.96
C ASP A 712 2.55 11.71 22.36
N LEU A 713 2.68 12.93 22.89
CA LEU A 713 3.71 13.89 22.51
C LEU A 713 5.14 13.46 22.90
N LYS A 714 5.27 12.50 23.83
CA LYS A 714 6.56 11.88 24.20
C LYS A 714 6.93 10.72 23.28
N SER A 715 6.00 10.21 22.47
CA SER A 715 6.23 9.08 21.56
C SER A 715 7.46 9.29 20.67
N THR A 716 8.15 8.18 20.41
CA THR A 716 9.18 8.10 19.38
C THR A 716 8.86 7.08 18.27
N TYR A 717 7.71 6.40 18.31
CA TYR A 717 7.29 5.46 17.26
C TYR A 717 6.04 5.90 16.48
N ILE A 718 5.02 6.45 17.14
CA ILE A 718 3.71 6.80 16.56
C ILE A 718 3.39 8.29 16.79
N ARG A 719 3.36 9.08 15.71
CA ARG A 719 3.07 10.52 15.75
C ARG A 719 2.11 10.92 14.64
N CYS A 720 1.26 11.92 14.90
CA CYS A 720 0.37 12.48 13.87
C CYS A 720 1.23 13.18 12.80
N PRO A 721 1.25 12.70 11.54
CA PRO A 721 1.98 13.38 10.48
C PRO A 721 1.27 14.68 10.07
N PRO A 722 2.01 15.70 9.59
CA PRO A 722 1.46 17.02 9.31
C PRO A 722 0.73 17.12 7.96
N PHE A 723 0.46 16.01 7.26
CA PHE A 723 -0.09 16.00 5.89
C PHE A 723 -1.43 16.76 5.77
N PHE A 724 -2.24 16.74 6.83
CA PHE A 724 -3.56 17.35 6.88
C PHE A 724 -3.62 18.72 7.60
N ASN A 725 -2.49 19.27 8.07
CA ASN A 725 -2.46 20.51 8.87
C ASN A 725 -2.95 21.77 8.13
N LYS A 726 -3.15 21.68 6.81
CA LYS A 726 -3.74 22.73 5.96
C LYS A 726 -4.91 22.18 5.11
N LEU A 727 -5.65 21.20 5.63
CA LEU A 727 -6.83 20.65 4.95
C LEU A 727 -8.03 21.60 5.10
N SER A 728 -8.14 22.54 4.16
CA SER A 728 -9.37 23.27 3.87
C SER A 728 -10.42 22.36 3.20
N LYS A 729 -11.69 22.73 3.30
CA LYS A 729 -12.73 22.23 2.39
C LYS A 729 -12.33 22.56 0.95
N ASP A 730 -12.23 23.85 0.64
CA ASP A 730 -11.86 24.38 -0.67
C ASP A 730 -10.59 23.76 -1.24
N VAL A 731 -10.63 23.45 -2.54
CA VAL A 731 -9.49 22.90 -3.27
C VAL A 731 -8.62 24.04 -3.81
N CYS A 732 -7.53 24.34 -3.11
CA CYS A 732 -6.44 25.15 -3.68
C CYS A 732 -5.54 24.24 -4.53
N PRO A 733 -5.55 24.34 -5.88
CA PRO A 733 -4.67 23.54 -6.73
C PRO A 733 -3.19 23.94 -6.56
N PRO A 734 -2.23 23.05 -6.85
CA PRO A 734 -0.81 23.42 -6.91
C PRO A 734 -0.58 24.45 -8.02
N GLY A 735 -0.29 25.70 -7.64
CA GLY A 735 0.13 26.74 -8.58
C GLY A 735 1.60 26.60 -9.01
N SER A 736 1.99 27.39 -10.02
CA SER A 736 3.36 27.45 -10.55
C SER A 736 4.44 27.51 -9.46
N ILE A 737 5.45 26.67 -9.61
CA ILE A 737 6.62 26.63 -8.73
C ILE A 737 7.54 27.77 -9.14
N ASN A 738 7.83 28.73 -8.26
CA ASN A 738 8.62 29.91 -8.61
C ASN A 738 9.93 29.98 -7.82
N ASN A 739 11.04 30.30 -8.51
CA ASN A 739 12.37 30.51 -7.90
C ASN A 739 12.87 29.36 -7.00
N ALA A 740 12.50 28.12 -7.31
CA ALA A 740 12.89 26.94 -6.54
C ALA A 740 14.38 26.65 -6.63
N HIS A 741 14.96 26.10 -5.56
CA HIS A 741 16.32 25.56 -5.57
C HIS A 741 16.32 24.04 -5.72
N VAL A 742 17.37 23.50 -6.34
CA VAL A 742 17.61 22.05 -6.37
C VAL A 742 18.15 21.60 -5.01
N LEU A 743 17.43 20.70 -4.33
CA LEU A 743 17.88 20.10 -3.07
C LEU A 743 18.95 19.02 -3.31
N LEU A 744 18.81 18.27 -4.41
CA LEU A 744 19.69 17.18 -4.81
C LEU A 744 19.80 17.13 -6.34
N PHE A 745 21.01 16.94 -6.85
CA PHE A 745 21.26 16.59 -8.25
C PHE A 745 21.88 15.19 -8.26
N LEU A 746 21.20 14.23 -8.86
CA LEU A 746 21.49 12.81 -8.77
C LEU A 746 21.73 12.22 -10.17
N GLY A 747 22.50 11.14 -10.25
CA GLY A 747 22.71 10.40 -11.50
C GLY A 747 21.63 9.35 -11.76
N ASP A 748 21.97 8.34 -12.55
CA ASP A 748 21.12 7.19 -12.87
C ASP A 748 20.87 6.26 -11.66
N LYS A 749 19.76 5.51 -11.73
CA LYS A 749 19.42 4.35 -10.89
C LYS A 749 19.42 4.65 -9.39
N VAL A 750 18.87 5.82 -9.04
CA VAL A 750 18.58 6.22 -7.65
C VAL A 750 17.48 5.32 -7.08
N THR A 751 17.88 4.23 -6.43
CA THR A 751 16.92 3.27 -5.90
C THR A 751 16.13 3.80 -4.69
N THR A 752 15.01 3.17 -4.37
CA THR A 752 14.18 3.45 -3.18
C THR A 752 14.96 3.41 -1.86
N ASP A 753 16.04 2.62 -1.77
CA ASP A 753 16.94 2.57 -0.60
C ASP A 753 17.86 3.80 -0.45
N HIS A 754 18.11 4.54 -1.54
CA HIS A 754 18.79 5.84 -1.47
C HIS A 754 17.85 6.94 -1.00
N ILE A 755 16.59 6.90 -1.46
CA ILE A 755 15.54 7.87 -1.09
C ILE A 755 15.05 7.65 0.35
N SER A 756 14.75 6.40 0.72
CA SER A 756 14.16 6.03 2.01
C SER A 756 14.79 4.72 2.55
N PRO A 757 15.95 4.82 3.23
CA PRO A 757 16.63 3.66 3.82
C PRO A 757 15.78 3.04 4.96
N ALA A 758 15.75 1.70 5.04
CA ALA A 758 14.98 0.98 6.06
C ALA A 758 15.82 0.42 7.23
N GLY A 759 17.14 0.35 7.08
CA GLY A 759 18.06 -0.27 8.05
C GLY A 759 18.35 0.57 9.30
N SER A 760 19.44 0.21 10.00
CA SER A 760 19.86 0.83 11.26
C SER A 760 20.19 2.32 11.13
N ILE A 761 19.82 3.11 12.15
CA ILE A 761 20.03 4.57 12.15
C ILE A 761 21.49 4.90 12.49
N ALA A 762 22.21 5.51 11.54
CA ALA A 762 23.63 5.85 11.70
C ALA A 762 23.84 6.92 12.79
N ARG A 763 24.80 6.70 13.70
CA ARG A 763 25.00 7.49 14.95
C ARG A 763 25.21 9.00 14.75
N VAL A 764 25.69 9.43 13.59
CA VAL A 764 25.98 10.85 13.27
C VAL A 764 24.85 11.54 12.49
N SER A 765 23.83 10.80 12.05
CA SER A 765 22.73 11.32 11.24
C SER A 765 21.84 12.33 11.98
N ALA A 766 21.12 13.18 11.23
CA ALA A 766 20.06 14.02 11.77
C ALA A 766 19.01 13.23 12.58
N ALA A 767 18.67 12.01 12.16
CA ALA A 767 17.73 11.14 12.88
C ALA A 767 18.28 10.66 14.23
N ALA A 768 19.55 10.24 14.29
CA ALA A 768 20.22 9.91 15.55
C ALA A 768 20.26 11.10 16.52
N ARG A 769 20.58 12.30 16.00
CA ARG A 769 20.61 13.54 16.80
C ARG A 769 19.23 13.92 17.34
N TYR A 770 18.16 13.68 16.58
CA TYR A 770 16.78 13.81 17.05
C TYR A 770 16.44 12.79 18.16
N LEU A 771 16.81 11.52 18.00
CA LEU A 771 16.53 10.49 19.02
C LEU A 771 17.33 10.72 20.31
N GLN A 772 18.57 11.23 20.20
CA GLN A 772 19.37 11.68 21.35
C GLN A 772 18.74 12.88 22.09
N SER A 773 18.13 13.84 21.38
CA SER A 773 17.40 14.95 22.04
C SER A 773 16.15 14.46 22.79
N LYS A 774 15.60 13.30 22.40
CA LYS A 774 14.57 12.54 23.13
C LYS A 774 15.13 11.61 24.22
N ARG A 775 16.42 11.73 24.56
CA ARG A 775 17.16 10.96 25.59
C ARG A 775 17.33 9.46 25.30
N LEU A 776 17.14 9.01 24.05
CA LEU A 776 17.41 7.63 23.65
C LEU A 776 18.90 7.40 23.40
N THR A 777 19.42 6.26 23.85
CA THR A 777 20.79 5.80 23.54
C THR A 777 20.86 5.19 22.14
N PRO A 778 22.07 5.05 21.55
CA PRO A 778 22.24 4.40 20.24
C PRO A 778 21.78 2.94 20.15
N ARG A 779 21.52 2.25 21.27
CA ARG A 779 20.93 0.90 21.28
C ARG A 779 19.41 0.94 21.12
N GLU A 780 18.76 2.03 21.56
CA GLU A 780 17.31 2.21 21.53
C GLU A 780 16.81 2.89 20.25
N PHE A 781 17.71 3.32 19.36
CA PHE A 781 17.32 3.96 18.08
C PHE A 781 16.42 3.06 17.22
N ASN A 782 16.65 1.74 17.24
CA ASN A 782 16.03 0.76 16.34
C ASN A 782 16.33 1.07 14.84
N SER A 783 15.65 0.41 13.91
CA SER A 783 15.77 0.64 12.46
C SER A 783 14.87 1.80 11.99
N TYR A 784 15.17 2.38 10.83
CA TYR A 784 14.24 3.29 10.16
C TYR A 784 12.90 2.60 9.83
N GLY A 785 12.90 1.31 9.46
CA GLY A 785 11.69 0.52 9.21
C GLY A 785 10.73 0.51 10.41
N ALA A 786 11.25 0.25 11.62
CA ALA A 786 10.46 0.28 12.85
C ALA A 786 9.96 1.69 13.23
N ARG A 787 10.58 2.75 12.71
CA ARG A 787 10.25 4.16 13.01
C ARG A 787 9.29 4.80 12.00
N ARG A 788 8.69 4.05 11.07
CA ARG A 788 7.83 4.58 10.00
C ARG A 788 6.53 5.27 10.42
N GLY A 789 6.08 5.09 11.67
CA GLY A 789 4.98 5.88 12.26
C GLY A 789 5.41 7.25 12.81
N ASN A 790 6.71 7.59 12.72
CA ASN A 790 7.29 8.83 13.23
C ASN A 790 7.79 9.70 12.08
N ASP A 791 6.96 10.68 11.70
CA ASP A 791 7.23 11.68 10.67
C ASP A 791 8.61 12.36 10.83
N ALA A 792 8.94 12.74 12.06
CA ALA A 792 10.11 13.53 12.41
C ALA A 792 11.41 12.71 12.30
N VAL A 793 11.35 11.38 12.46
CA VAL A 793 12.47 10.47 12.22
C VAL A 793 12.60 10.14 10.73
N MET A 794 11.49 9.83 10.05
CA MET A 794 11.54 9.41 8.64
C MET A 794 11.91 10.54 7.69
N THR A 795 11.45 11.77 7.93
CA THR A 795 11.90 12.94 7.16
C THR A 795 13.41 13.19 7.36
N ARG A 796 13.94 12.94 8.57
CA ARG A 796 15.38 13.00 8.88
C ARG A 796 16.19 11.81 8.33
N GLY A 797 15.53 10.71 8.00
CA GLY A 797 16.08 9.56 7.29
C GLY A 797 15.99 9.66 5.77
N THR A 798 15.20 10.58 5.23
CA THR A 798 15.00 10.74 3.79
C THR A 798 16.29 11.27 3.16
N PHE A 799 16.78 10.58 2.12
CA PHE A 799 18.11 10.76 1.53
C PHE A 799 19.28 10.58 2.51
N ALA A 800 19.08 9.93 3.66
CA ALA A 800 20.14 9.68 4.65
C ALA A 800 21.01 8.44 4.35
N SER A 801 20.98 7.93 3.11
CA SER A 801 21.80 6.78 2.69
C SER A 801 23.27 7.17 2.51
N ILE A 802 24.18 6.43 3.15
CA ILE A 802 25.64 6.62 2.99
C ILE A 802 26.15 6.32 1.58
N LYS A 803 25.33 5.66 0.74
CA LYS A 803 25.63 5.34 -0.66
C LYS A 803 25.10 6.37 -1.67
N LEU A 804 24.32 7.36 -1.22
CA LEU A 804 23.77 8.40 -2.09
C LEU A 804 24.90 9.17 -2.78
N LEU A 805 24.90 9.21 -4.11
CA LEU A 805 25.80 10.06 -4.90
C LEU A 805 25.07 11.34 -5.29
N ASN A 806 25.55 12.48 -4.80
CA ASN A 806 25.00 13.80 -5.10
C ASN A 806 26.01 14.63 -5.90
N LEU A 807 25.65 14.96 -7.14
CA LEU A 807 26.49 15.66 -8.12
C LEU A 807 26.79 17.11 -7.69
N LEU A 808 25.96 17.72 -6.82
CA LEU A 808 26.26 19.03 -6.23
C LEU A 808 27.53 19.06 -5.36
N ILE A 809 27.97 17.89 -4.86
CA ILE A 809 29.16 17.74 -4.00
C ILE A 809 30.21 16.76 -4.55
N GLY A 810 29.90 16.02 -5.63
CA GLY A 810 30.81 15.10 -6.32
C GLY A 810 31.30 13.91 -5.48
N LYS A 811 30.63 13.59 -4.37
CA LYS A 811 31.03 12.55 -3.40
C LYS A 811 29.82 11.76 -2.91
N THR A 812 30.05 10.51 -2.51
CA THR A 812 29.04 9.68 -1.86
C THR A 812 28.83 10.09 -0.41
N GLY A 813 27.56 10.19 0.01
CA GLY A 813 27.16 10.46 1.38
C GLY A 813 25.80 11.15 1.51
N PRO A 814 25.22 11.20 2.72
CA PRO A 814 23.87 11.70 2.99
C PRO A 814 23.80 13.24 3.06
N LYS A 815 24.46 13.94 2.12
CA LYS A 815 24.73 15.37 2.22
C LYS A 815 24.42 16.13 0.92
N THR A 816 24.19 17.43 1.06
CA THR A 816 23.97 18.34 -0.07
C THR A 816 24.50 19.75 0.18
N LEU A 817 24.61 20.54 -0.89
CA LEU A 817 25.02 21.92 -0.89
C LEU A 817 23.81 22.84 -0.65
N HIS A 818 23.79 23.55 0.49
CA HIS A 818 22.85 24.65 0.70
C HIS A 818 23.35 25.87 -0.10
N VAL A 819 22.88 25.99 -1.35
CA VAL A 819 23.39 26.93 -2.37
C VAL A 819 23.45 28.38 -1.87
N PRO A 820 22.43 28.95 -1.18
CA PRO A 820 22.48 30.34 -0.71
C PRO A 820 23.59 30.66 0.31
N SER A 821 24.17 29.66 0.97
CA SER A 821 25.24 29.87 1.97
C SER A 821 26.52 29.08 1.67
N GLY A 822 26.61 28.39 0.53
CA GLY A 822 27.77 27.56 0.15
C GLY A 822 28.12 26.40 1.10
N GLN A 823 27.28 26.08 2.09
CA GLN A 823 27.60 25.09 3.13
C GLN A 823 27.14 23.69 2.70
N THR A 824 28.00 22.68 2.92
CA THR A 824 27.61 21.27 2.76
C THR A 824 27.05 20.75 4.08
N LEU A 825 25.79 20.30 4.07
CA LEU A 825 25.01 19.90 5.26
C LEU A 825 24.42 18.49 5.06
N ASP A 826 23.85 17.88 6.11
CA ASP A 826 22.98 16.71 5.92
C ASP A 826 21.73 17.15 5.11
N VAL A 827 21.19 16.29 4.23
CA VAL A 827 20.10 16.69 3.29
C VAL A 827 18.89 17.29 4.02
N PHE A 828 18.53 16.71 5.17
CA PHE A 828 17.47 17.23 6.04
C PHE A 828 17.73 18.67 6.53
N GLU A 829 18.96 19.01 6.91
CA GLU A 829 19.31 20.33 7.45
C GLU A 829 19.32 21.41 6.36
N ALA A 830 19.73 21.05 5.15
CA ALA A 830 19.61 21.94 3.99
C ALA A 830 18.13 22.23 3.68
N ALA A 831 17.28 21.20 3.68
CA ALA A 831 15.84 21.33 3.48
C ALA A 831 15.18 22.17 4.58
N GLU A 832 15.50 21.95 5.86
CA GLU A 832 14.95 22.70 7.00
C GLU A 832 15.30 24.20 6.91
N ARG A 833 16.50 24.55 6.44
CA ARG A 833 16.88 25.96 6.15
C ARG A 833 16.07 26.54 4.99
N TYR A 834 16.03 25.87 3.83
CA TYR A 834 15.25 26.35 2.68
C TYR A 834 13.76 26.55 3.03
N GLN A 835 13.16 25.65 3.82
CA GLN A 835 11.79 25.79 4.31
C GLN A 835 11.59 27.01 5.20
N ARG A 836 12.49 27.25 6.17
CA ARG A 836 12.47 28.43 7.04
C ARG A 836 12.59 29.73 6.22
N ASP A 837 13.39 29.69 5.16
CA ASP A 837 13.65 30.83 4.28
C ASP A 837 12.58 30.97 3.17
N GLY A 838 11.53 30.14 3.18
CA GLY A 838 10.37 30.21 2.28
C GLY A 838 10.59 29.69 0.86
N ILE A 839 11.71 29.02 0.61
CA ILE A 839 12.19 28.62 -0.73
C ILE A 839 11.59 27.27 -1.15
N PRO A 840 10.88 27.16 -2.29
CA PRO A 840 10.44 25.88 -2.84
C PRO A 840 11.63 25.02 -3.30
N LEU A 841 11.45 23.69 -3.29
CA LEU A 841 12.51 22.74 -3.65
C LEU A 841 12.12 21.80 -4.79
N ILE A 842 13.11 21.46 -5.60
CA ILE A 842 13.04 20.41 -6.62
C ILE A 842 14.22 19.42 -6.49
N ILE A 843 14.16 18.31 -7.22
CA ILE A 843 15.26 17.36 -7.40
C ILE A 843 15.56 17.22 -8.90
N LEU A 844 16.84 17.12 -9.26
CA LEU A 844 17.29 16.69 -10.59
C LEU A 844 17.80 15.25 -10.49
N ALA A 845 17.45 14.39 -11.45
CA ALA A 845 17.90 13.00 -11.51
C ALA A 845 18.19 12.53 -12.95
N GLY A 846 18.95 11.45 -13.09
CA GLY A 846 19.12 10.72 -14.36
C GLY A 846 17.97 9.74 -14.64
N LYS A 847 18.32 8.55 -15.11
CA LYS A 847 17.39 7.47 -15.50
C LYS A 847 16.99 6.59 -14.31
N ASP A 848 15.86 5.91 -14.46
CA ASP A 848 15.32 4.90 -13.55
C ASP A 848 15.18 5.39 -12.09
N TYR A 849 14.78 6.66 -11.93
CA TYR A 849 14.62 7.30 -10.64
C TYR A 849 13.49 6.63 -9.83
N GLY A 850 13.79 6.23 -8.60
CA GLY A 850 12.86 5.56 -7.70
C GLY A 850 12.80 4.03 -7.84
N SER A 851 13.73 3.42 -8.57
CA SER A 851 13.76 1.97 -8.80
C SER A 851 13.88 1.12 -7.52
N GLY A 852 13.12 0.03 -7.40
CA GLY A 852 13.27 -0.96 -6.31
C GLY A 852 12.00 -1.25 -5.53
N SER A 853 12.15 -1.60 -4.24
CA SER A 853 11.04 -2.03 -3.38
C SER A 853 10.05 -0.90 -3.10
N SER A 854 8.76 -1.14 -3.30
CA SER A 854 7.71 -0.14 -3.05
C SER A 854 7.70 0.32 -1.58
N ARG A 855 7.81 1.64 -1.36
CA ARG A 855 7.90 2.28 -0.03
C ARG A 855 7.26 3.66 -0.08
N ASP A 856 6.21 3.84 0.70
CA ASP A 856 5.45 5.10 0.84
C ASP A 856 6.34 6.30 1.23
N TRP A 857 7.31 6.08 2.12
CA TRP A 857 8.28 7.07 2.56
C TRP A 857 9.24 7.56 1.47
N THR A 858 9.25 6.95 0.28
CA THR A 858 9.97 7.51 -0.89
C THR A 858 9.28 8.75 -1.47
N ALA A 859 7.97 8.94 -1.24
CA ALA A 859 7.26 10.16 -1.63
C ALA A 859 6.85 11.00 -0.41
N LYS A 860 6.40 10.38 0.69
CA LYS A 860 6.08 11.08 1.95
C LYS A 860 7.30 11.82 2.51
N GLY A 861 8.50 11.25 2.37
CA GLY A 861 9.77 11.87 2.78
C GLY A 861 10.08 13.16 2.03
N PRO A 862 10.27 13.13 0.69
CA PRO A 862 10.54 14.33 -0.11
C PRO A 862 9.45 15.42 0.02
N TYR A 863 8.18 15.03 0.15
CA TYR A 863 7.08 15.97 0.38
C TYR A 863 7.29 16.80 1.67
N LEU A 864 7.71 16.14 2.77
CA LEU A 864 8.02 16.77 4.05
C LEU A 864 9.40 17.45 4.09
N LEU A 865 10.34 17.07 3.21
CA LEU A 865 11.52 17.89 2.90
C LEU A 865 11.16 19.15 2.11
N GLY A 866 9.92 19.31 1.64
CA GLY A 866 9.47 20.52 0.94
C GLY A 866 9.62 20.48 -0.58
N VAL A 867 9.97 19.31 -1.14
CA VAL A 867 10.06 19.09 -2.58
C VAL A 867 8.67 19.23 -3.23
N ARG A 868 8.60 19.88 -4.40
CA ARG A 868 7.36 20.12 -5.16
C ARG A 868 7.37 19.54 -6.57
N ALA A 869 8.55 19.35 -7.15
CA ALA A 869 8.73 18.59 -8.39
C ALA A 869 10.03 17.78 -8.36
N VAL A 870 10.08 16.71 -9.15
CA VAL A 870 11.30 15.99 -9.51
C VAL A 870 11.42 16.08 -11.03
N ILE A 871 12.58 16.48 -11.55
CA ILE A 871 12.88 16.44 -12.99
C ILE A 871 13.88 15.30 -13.23
N ALA A 872 13.52 14.33 -14.06
CA ALA A 872 14.34 13.15 -14.34
C ALA A 872 14.38 12.79 -15.84
N GLU A 873 15.32 11.94 -16.26
CA GLU A 873 15.33 11.36 -17.61
C GLU A 873 14.32 10.21 -17.76
N SER A 874 14.14 9.42 -16.70
CA SER A 874 13.04 8.44 -16.59
C SER A 874 12.73 8.10 -15.12
N PHE A 875 11.50 7.66 -14.86
CA PHE A 875 11.02 7.22 -13.55
C PHE A 875 10.68 5.72 -13.58
N GLU A 876 10.78 5.05 -12.43
CA GLU A 876 10.08 3.79 -12.21
C GLU A 876 8.56 4.05 -12.08
N LYS A 877 7.71 3.15 -12.65
CA LYS A 877 6.27 3.36 -12.81
C LYS A 877 5.53 3.51 -11.47
N MET A 878 5.80 2.67 -10.47
CA MET A 878 5.18 2.83 -9.14
C MET A 878 5.70 4.08 -8.43
N HIS A 879 7.00 4.37 -8.46
CA HIS A 879 7.53 5.57 -7.79
C HIS A 879 6.95 6.88 -8.37
N LYS A 880 6.74 6.96 -9.68
CA LYS A 880 5.98 8.04 -10.33
C LYS A 880 4.58 8.20 -9.72
N ASN A 881 3.82 7.11 -9.60
CA ASN A 881 2.48 7.11 -8.97
C ASN A 881 2.53 7.65 -7.53
N HIS A 882 3.54 7.24 -6.74
CA HIS A 882 3.72 7.73 -5.37
C HIS A 882 3.97 9.24 -5.28
N LEU A 883 4.74 9.81 -6.21
CA LEU A 883 4.98 11.25 -6.26
C LEU A 883 3.66 12.02 -6.52
N VAL A 884 2.88 11.60 -7.52
CA VAL A 884 1.54 12.15 -7.81
C VAL A 884 0.61 11.99 -6.60
N GLY A 885 0.61 10.80 -5.97
CA GLY A 885 -0.16 10.50 -4.76
C GLY A 885 0.15 11.41 -3.57
N MET A 886 1.35 11.98 -3.48
CA MET A 886 1.71 13.00 -2.48
C MET A 886 1.62 14.44 -2.97
N GLY A 887 1.23 14.69 -4.23
CA GLY A 887 1.17 16.04 -4.82
C GLY A 887 2.54 16.62 -5.18
N ILE A 888 3.54 15.77 -5.44
CA ILE A 888 4.81 16.16 -6.07
C ILE A 888 4.67 15.90 -7.57
N ALA A 889 5.06 16.86 -8.43
CA ALA A 889 5.02 16.65 -9.88
C ALA A 889 6.21 15.79 -10.35
N PRO A 890 5.99 14.61 -10.98
CA PRO A 890 7.01 13.92 -11.74
C PRO A 890 7.12 14.56 -13.13
N LEU A 891 8.28 15.14 -13.44
CA LEU A 891 8.54 15.85 -14.68
C LEU A 891 9.67 15.13 -15.45
N GLN A 892 9.45 14.81 -16.72
CA GLN A 892 10.45 14.15 -17.55
C GLN A 892 11.07 15.15 -18.55
N PHE A 893 12.39 15.09 -18.75
CA PHE A 893 13.01 15.79 -19.87
C PHE A 893 12.44 15.29 -21.21
N LEU A 894 12.39 16.16 -22.23
CA LEU A 894 12.00 15.74 -23.58
C LEU A 894 13.00 14.70 -24.14
N PRO A 895 12.57 13.79 -25.06
CA PRO A 895 13.43 12.77 -25.63
C PRO A 895 14.76 13.32 -26.17
N GLY A 896 15.88 12.78 -25.69
CA GLY A 896 17.23 13.23 -26.06
C GLY A 896 17.77 14.43 -25.24
N GLN A 897 16.99 15.01 -24.34
CA GLN A 897 17.44 16.03 -23.40
C GLN A 897 17.81 15.43 -22.04
N THR A 898 18.88 15.94 -21.42
CA THR A 898 19.32 15.60 -20.07
C THR A 898 19.76 16.87 -19.36
N ALA A 899 20.03 16.79 -18.06
CA ALA A 899 20.62 17.92 -17.33
C ALA A 899 22.00 18.33 -17.90
N GLU A 900 22.76 17.40 -18.48
CA GLU A 900 24.06 17.67 -19.11
C GLU A 900 23.90 18.32 -20.49
N THR A 901 23.02 17.81 -21.36
CA THR A 901 22.81 18.40 -22.70
C THR A 901 22.16 19.79 -22.63
N LEU A 902 21.30 20.01 -21.63
CA LEU A 902 20.76 21.32 -21.31
C LEU A 902 21.76 22.21 -20.54
N GLY A 903 22.93 21.70 -20.13
CA GLY A 903 23.95 22.45 -19.38
C GLY A 903 23.40 23.08 -18.09
N LEU A 904 22.77 22.26 -17.24
CA LEU A 904 22.24 22.61 -15.93
C LEU A 904 23.24 22.16 -14.85
N CYS A 905 23.64 23.05 -13.95
CA CYS A 905 24.58 22.72 -12.86
C CYS A 905 23.90 22.44 -11.50
N GLY A 906 22.58 22.64 -11.42
CA GLY A 906 21.79 22.45 -10.20
C GLY A 906 21.97 23.57 -9.16
N LYS A 907 22.57 24.70 -9.54
CA LYS A 907 22.77 25.88 -8.66
C LYS A 907 21.91 27.07 -9.08
N GLU A 908 21.28 26.97 -10.25
CA GLU A 908 20.27 27.89 -10.74
C GLU A 908 19.02 27.87 -9.85
N LYS A 909 18.20 28.93 -9.93
CA LYS A 909 16.80 28.87 -9.49
C LYS A 909 15.93 28.44 -10.67
N PHE A 910 14.90 27.66 -10.39
CA PHE A 910 14.00 27.09 -11.38
C PHE A 910 12.57 27.58 -11.14
N SER A 911 11.92 28.07 -12.19
CA SER A 911 10.49 28.40 -12.21
C SER A 911 9.77 27.53 -13.22
N ILE A 912 8.70 26.87 -12.81
CA ILE A 912 7.93 25.90 -13.59
C ILE A 912 6.49 26.39 -13.67
N SER A 913 6.06 26.72 -14.90
CA SER A 913 4.72 27.25 -15.17
C SER A 913 3.69 26.12 -15.16
N ILE A 914 2.75 26.13 -14.21
CA ILE A 914 1.70 25.12 -14.05
C ILE A 914 0.34 25.80 -14.24
N PRO A 915 -0.49 25.38 -15.22
CA PRO A 915 -1.81 25.97 -15.45
C PRO A 915 -2.84 25.46 -14.45
N GLU A 916 -3.88 26.27 -14.18
CA GLU A 916 -4.97 25.90 -13.26
C GLU A 916 -5.73 24.63 -13.68
N GLN A 917 -5.81 24.39 -14.98
CA GLN A 917 -6.37 23.19 -15.60
C GLN A 917 -5.24 22.42 -16.30
N ILE A 918 -4.48 21.64 -15.51
CA ILE A 918 -3.49 20.70 -16.05
C ILE A 918 -4.20 19.52 -16.74
N VAL A 919 -3.76 19.18 -17.95
CA VAL A 919 -4.22 18.01 -18.70
C VAL A 919 -3.24 16.83 -18.55
N PRO A 920 -3.66 15.58 -18.82
CA PRO A 920 -2.74 14.45 -18.79
C PRO A 920 -1.56 14.61 -19.76
N GLN A 921 -0.37 14.15 -19.34
CA GLN A 921 0.91 14.24 -20.07
C GLN A 921 1.25 15.65 -20.60
N GLN A 922 0.82 16.71 -19.90
CA GLN A 922 1.03 18.07 -20.38
C GLN A 922 2.52 18.48 -20.38
N GLU A 923 2.96 19.08 -21.49
CA GLU A 923 4.25 19.78 -21.56
C GLU A 923 4.20 21.09 -20.76
N LEU A 924 5.18 21.30 -19.89
CA LEU A 924 5.35 22.47 -19.02
C LEU A 924 6.69 23.16 -19.32
N THR A 925 6.68 24.50 -19.32
CA THR A 925 7.90 25.30 -19.50
C THR A 925 8.63 25.49 -18.17
N VAL A 926 9.95 25.28 -18.20
CA VAL A 926 10.88 25.52 -17.09
C VAL A 926 11.84 26.65 -17.47
N LEU A 927 11.85 27.72 -16.68
CA LEU A 927 12.76 28.86 -16.82
C LEU A 927 13.79 28.84 -15.68
N THR A 928 15.07 29.05 -16.01
CA THR A 928 16.15 29.19 -15.02
C THR A 928 16.48 30.66 -14.72
N SER A 929 17.06 30.92 -13.55
CA SER A 929 17.68 32.23 -13.22
C SER A 929 18.90 32.59 -14.09
N THR A 930 19.36 31.69 -14.95
CA THR A 930 20.40 31.95 -15.97
C THR A 930 19.82 32.34 -17.33
N GLY A 931 18.51 32.56 -17.42
CA GLY A 931 17.81 32.94 -18.65
C GLY A 931 17.56 31.78 -19.62
N LYS A 932 17.84 30.53 -19.21
CA LYS A 932 17.64 29.34 -20.02
C LYS A 932 16.20 28.85 -19.87
N SER A 933 15.54 28.60 -20.99
CA SER A 933 14.17 28.05 -21.03
C SER A 933 14.18 26.69 -21.72
N PHE A 934 13.46 25.72 -21.18
CA PHE A 934 13.30 24.39 -21.76
C PHE A 934 11.93 23.79 -21.35
N SER A 935 11.54 22.70 -22.01
CA SER A 935 10.28 22.01 -21.77
C SER A 935 10.47 20.67 -21.06
N VAL A 936 9.48 20.28 -20.26
CA VAL A 936 9.41 18.97 -19.59
C VAL A 936 7.98 18.42 -19.66
N VAL A 937 7.81 17.10 -19.73
CA VAL A 937 6.49 16.46 -19.72
C VAL A 937 6.08 16.15 -18.28
N ALA A 938 4.91 16.61 -17.84
CA ALA A 938 4.35 16.22 -16.55
C ALA A 938 3.73 14.81 -16.64
N LEU A 939 4.33 13.82 -15.99
CA LEU A 939 3.91 12.41 -16.05
C LEU A 939 2.71 12.11 -15.14
N ILE A 940 1.63 12.84 -15.38
CA ILE A 940 0.30 12.69 -14.79
C ILE A 940 -0.55 12.07 -15.91
N GLU A 941 -0.90 10.78 -15.80
CA GLU A 941 -1.28 9.98 -16.98
C GLU A 941 -2.78 9.97 -17.27
N ASN A 942 -3.62 10.18 -16.24
CA ASN A 942 -5.07 10.05 -16.36
C ASN A 942 -5.84 11.15 -15.60
N LYS A 943 -7.17 11.17 -15.73
CA LYS A 943 -8.04 12.18 -15.09
C LYS A 943 -8.11 12.07 -13.56
N MET A 944 -7.86 10.88 -12.98
CA MET A 944 -7.76 10.71 -11.53
C MET A 944 -6.43 11.23 -11.00
N ASP A 945 -5.31 11.01 -11.70
CA ASP A 945 -4.00 11.60 -11.36
C ASP A 945 -4.09 13.14 -11.32
N VAL A 946 -4.73 13.73 -12.33
CA VAL A 946 -5.03 15.18 -12.37
C VAL A 946 -5.84 15.61 -11.13
N ALA A 947 -6.85 14.83 -10.73
CA ALA A 947 -7.65 15.12 -9.54
C ALA A 947 -6.83 14.99 -8.23
N PHE A 948 -6.01 13.95 -8.09
CA PHE A 948 -5.12 13.77 -6.94
C PHE A 948 -4.11 14.92 -6.85
N TYR A 949 -3.49 15.29 -7.98
CA TYR A 949 -2.55 16.41 -8.03
C TYR A 949 -3.24 17.74 -7.67
N ARG A 950 -4.40 18.06 -8.28
CA ARG A 950 -5.18 19.27 -7.96
C ARG A 950 -5.66 19.32 -6.50
N HIS A 951 -5.91 18.18 -5.85
CA HIS A 951 -6.23 18.15 -4.41
C HIS A 951 -4.98 18.23 -3.50
N GLY A 952 -3.76 18.16 -4.07
CA GLY A 952 -2.49 18.18 -3.35
C GLY A 952 -2.13 16.83 -2.72
N GLY A 953 -2.54 15.73 -3.35
CA GLY A 953 -2.28 14.34 -2.94
C GLY A 953 -3.56 13.55 -2.66
N ILE A 954 -3.49 12.23 -2.86
CA ILE A 954 -4.63 11.30 -2.77
C ILE A 954 -5.27 11.26 -1.39
N LEU A 955 -4.46 11.35 -0.32
CA LEU A 955 -4.96 11.42 1.06
C LEU A 955 -5.86 12.65 1.28
N LYS A 956 -5.51 13.81 0.69
CA LYS A 956 -6.34 15.03 0.74
C LYS A 956 -7.55 14.93 -0.18
N TYR A 957 -7.44 14.24 -1.32
CA TYR A 957 -8.58 13.93 -2.19
C TYR A 957 -9.65 13.12 -1.44
N VAL A 958 -9.28 12.01 -0.80
CA VAL A 958 -10.25 11.18 -0.07
C VAL A 958 -10.83 11.90 1.16
N ALA A 959 -9.98 12.59 1.94
CA ALA A 959 -10.44 13.36 3.10
C ALA A 959 -11.48 14.42 2.67
N ARG A 960 -11.24 15.12 1.55
CA ARG A 960 -12.25 16.00 0.93
C ARG A 960 -13.47 15.23 0.43
N ARG A 961 -13.36 14.13 -0.32
CA ARG A 961 -14.52 13.41 -0.87
C ARG A 961 -15.55 12.97 0.18
N ARG A 962 -15.17 12.86 1.47
CA ARG A 962 -16.10 12.64 2.60
C ARG A 962 -16.77 13.90 3.16
N LEU A 963 -16.21 15.09 2.94
CA LEU A 963 -16.85 16.39 3.17
C LEU A 963 -17.87 16.72 2.05
N TYR A 964 -17.55 16.41 0.80
CA TYR A 964 -18.26 16.91 -0.41
C TYR A 964 -19.60 16.20 -0.78
N GLN A 965 -20.12 15.23 -0.01
CA GLN A 965 -21.31 14.46 -0.44
C GLN A 965 -22.57 15.31 -0.67
N VAL A 966 -22.77 16.36 0.12
CA VAL A 966 -23.87 17.33 -0.07
C VAL A 966 -23.58 18.26 -1.24
N GLU A 967 -22.33 18.69 -1.41
CA GLU A 967 -21.92 19.65 -2.44
C GLU A 967 -22.09 19.09 -3.86
N TYR A 968 -21.80 17.79 -4.09
CA TYR A 968 -22.16 17.11 -5.34
C TYR A 968 -23.68 17.09 -5.62
N ALA A 969 -24.51 17.02 -4.58
CA ALA A 969 -25.96 17.11 -4.71
C ALA A 969 -26.44 18.56 -4.97
N MET A 970 -25.62 19.56 -4.64
CA MET A 970 -25.86 20.98 -4.94
C MET A 970 -25.41 21.36 -6.37
N GLU A 971 -24.35 20.76 -6.89
CA GLU A 971 -23.92 20.90 -8.29
C GLU A 971 -25.05 20.49 -9.27
N ALA A 972 -25.75 19.40 -8.98
CA ALA A 972 -26.94 18.96 -9.74
C ALA A 972 -28.10 19.99 -9.77
N ILE A 973 -28.18 20.89 -8.79
CA ILE A 973 -29.16 21.97 -8.75
C ILE A 973 -28.70 23.14 -9.62
N GLY A 974 -27.39 23.43 -9.68
CA GLY A 974 -26.82 24.48 -10.52
C GLY A 974 -27.10 24.29 -12.01
N HIS A 975 -27.21 23.04 -12.49
CA HIS A 975 -27.56 22.75 -13.89
C HIS A 975 -29.07 22.77 -14.19
N ALA A 976 -29.93 22.78 -13.17
CA ALA A 976 -31.38 22.76 -13.32
C ALA A 976 -31.97 24.14 -13.63
N GLY A 977 -33.13 24.16 -14.29
CA GLY A 977 -33.82 25.41 -14.63
C GLY A 977 -34.19 26.26 -13.41
N THR A 978 -34.13 27.58 -13.58
CA THR A 978 -34.37 28.57 -12.52
C THR A 978 -35.78 28.45 -11.93
N CYS A 979 -35.91 28.34 -10.61
CA CYS A 979 -37.20 28.27 -9.91
C CYS A 979 -37.25 29.30 -8.78
N LEU A 980 -38.21 30.22 -8.82
CA LEU A 980 -38.38 31.30 -7.84
C LEU A 980 -39.71 31.22 -7.10
N GLY A 981 -39.77 31.83 -5.92
CA GLY A 981 -40.98 32.01 -5.13
C GLY A 981 -41.07 33.42 -4.55
N ILE A 982 -42.29 33.96 -4.49
CA ILE A 982 -42.59 35.29 -3.95
C ILE A 982 -43.85 35.22 -3.08
N LEU A 983 -43.74 35.71 -1.85
CA LEU A 983 -44.85 35.95 -0.94
C LEU A 983 -45.47 37.33 -1.24
N ALA A 984 -46.79 37.42 -1.27
CA ALA A 984 -47.54 38.67 -1.37
C ALA A 984 -48.55 38.77 -0.22
N ASN A 985 -49.12 39.97 -0.02
CA ASN A 985 -50.12 40.21 1.04
C ASN A 985 -51.40 39.37 0.84
N ASP A 986 -51.75 39.08 -0.43
CA ASP A 986 -52.98 38.45 -0.90
C ASP A 986 -52.77 37.02 -1.46
N GLY A 987 -51.55 36.49 -1.43
CA GLY A 987 -51.24 35.12 -1.85
C GLY A 987 -49.76 34.78 -1.90
N VAL A 988 -49.43 33.62 -2.44
CA VAL A 988 -48.05 33.20 -2.76
C VAL A 988 -47.98 32.83 -4.25
N LEU A 989 -46.83 32.96 -4.89
CA LEU A 989 -46.57 32.35 -6.19
C LEU A 989 -45.26 31.57 -6.22
N LEU A 990 -45.24 30.53 -7.06
CA LEU A 990 -44.03 29.83 -7.51
C LEU A 990 -43.96 29.93 -9.04
N ALA A 991 -42.78 30.20 -9.58
CA ALA A 991 -42.53 30.24 -11.03
C ALA A 991 -41.25 29.48 -11.38
N ALA A 992 -41.23 28.73 -12.49
CA ALA A 992 -40.16 27.81 -12.83
C ALA A 992 -39.85 27.74 -14.33
N GLU A 993 -38.57 27.62 -14.67
CA GLU A 993 -38.06 27.38 -16.02
C GLU A 993 -38.21 25.90 -16.42
N ARG A 994 -38.96 25.65 -17.50
CA ARG A 994 -39.09 24.34 -18.15
C ARG A 994 -38.06 24.23 -19.28
N ARG A 995 -36.99 23.46 -19.05
CA ARG A 995 -35.98 23.10 -20.06
C ARG A 995 -36.44 21.86 -20.84
N ASN A 996 -36.36 21.87 -22.17
CA ASN A 996 -36.52 20.67 -23.01
C ASN A 996 -35.23 19.82 -22.93
N ILE A 997 -35.38 18.51 -22.78
CA ILE A 997 -34.31 17.58 -22.42
C ILE A 997 -33.55 17.03 -23.64
N HIS A 998 -34.16 16.97 -24.83
CA HIS A 998 -33.45 16.55 -26.05
C HIS A 998 -34.12 17.00 -27.34
N LYS A 999 -33.34 17.36 -28.38
CA LYS A 999 -33.83 17.69 -29.74
C LYS A 999 -34.42 16.51 -30.53
N LEU A 1000 -34.52 15.33 -29.92
CA LEU A 1000 -35.06 14.09 -30.50
C LEU A 1000 -36.35 13.64 -29.79
N LEU A 1001 -36.81 14.39 -28.79
CA LEU A 1001 -38.12 14.22 -28.17
C LEU A 1001 -39.07 15.22 -28.82
N ASP A 1002 -40.31 14.80 -29.09
CA ASP A 1002 -41.36 15.69 -29.59
C ASP A 1002 -41.55 16.90 -28.67
N GLU A 1003 -41.92 18.04 -29.27
CA GLU A 1003 -42.04 19.35 -28.60
C GLU A 1003 -43.09 19.39 -27.47
N VAL A 1004 -43.83 18.29 -27.25
CA VAL A 1004 -44.91 18.13 -26.28
C VAL A 1004 -44.40 17.78 -24.86
N PHE A 1005 -43.22 17.17 -24.72
CA PHE A 1005 -42.76 16.58 -23.44
C PHE A 1005 -41.88 17.52 -22.59
N PHE A 1006 -42.49 18.55 -22.00
CA PHE A 1006 -41.86 19.34 -20.93
C PHE A 1006 -41.97 18.64 -19.57
N SER A 1007 -40.90 18.64 -18.78
CA SER A 1007 -40.95 18.13 -17.40
C SER A 1007 -41.76 19.08 -16.49
N GLU A 1008 -42.73 18.57 -15.74
CA GLU A 1008 -43.41 19.33 -14.69
C GLU A 1008 -42.40 19.82 -13.64
N LYS A 1009 -42.53 21.09 -13.24
CA LYS A 1009 -41.71 21.74 -12.22
C LYS A 1009 -42.46 22.12 -10.96
N ILE A 1010 -43.80 22.19 -10.98
CA ILE A 1010 -44.63 22.55 -9.82
C ILE A 1010 -45.59 21.41 -9.46
N TYR A 1011 -45.50 20.92 -8.22
CA TYR A 1011 -46.19 19.74 -7.73
C TYR A 1011 -47.15 20.12 -6.60
N LYS A 1012 -48.44 19.85 -6.76
CA LYS A 1012 -49.43 19.95 -5.67
C LYS A 1012 -49.15 18.86 -4.62
N LEU A 1013 -49.13 19.24 -3.33
CA LEU A 1013 -48.86 18.34 -2.20
C LEU A 1013 -50.14 17.98 -1.44
N ASN A 1014 -50.96 18.98 -1.12
CA ASN A 1014 -52.32 18.86 -0.59
C ASN A 1014 -53.15 20.08 -1.08
N GLU A 1015 -54.32 20.36 -0.50
CA GLU A 1015 -55.14 21.52 -0.91
C GLU A 1015 -54.53 22.87 -0.50
N ASP A 1016 -53.70 22.88 0.55
CA ASP A 1016 -53.15 24.08 1.18
C ASP A 1016 -51.67 24.34 0.85
N MET A 1017 -51.00 23.41 0.14
CA MET A 1017 -49.56 23.47 -0.19
C MET A 1017 -49.20 22.89 -1.57
N ALA A 1018 -48.20 23.51 -2.21
CA ALA A 1018 -47.52 23.01 -3.41
C ALA A 1018 -46.02 23.38 -3.37
N CYS A 1019 -45.19 22.70 -4.17
CA CYS A 1019 -43.76 23.00 -4.26
C CYS A 1019 -43.24 23.03 -5.69
N SER A 1020 -42.20 23.85 -5.94
CA SER A 1020 -41.41 23.83 -7.18
C SER A 1020 -40.03 23.24 -6.93
N VAL A 1021 -39.44 22.59 -7.94
CA VAL A 1021 -38.25 21.73 -7.77
C VAL A 1021 -37.14 22.07 -8.76
N ALA A 1022 -35.92 22.27 -8.25
CA ALA A 1022 -34.71 22.42 -9.05
C ALA A 1022 -33.70 21.34 -8.65
N GLY A 1023 -33.23 20.59 -9.65
CA GLY A 1023 -32.35 19.41 -9.47
C GLY A 1023 -32.89 18.20 -10.23
N ILE A 1024 -32.57 17.00 -9.73
CA ILE A 1024 -32.88 15.70 -10.33
C ILE A 1024 -34.39 15.38 -10.21
N THR A 1025 -35.08 15.24 -11.35
CA THR A 1025 -36.54 14.99 -11.40
C THR A 1025 -36.96 13.67 -10.74
N SER A 1026 -36.14 12.61 -10.82
CA SER A 1026 -36.47 11.33 -10.18
C SER A 1026 -36.40 11.42 -8.64
N ASP A 1027 -35.47 12.20 -8.09
CA ASP A 1027 -35.44 12.50 -6.65
C ASP A 1027 -36.64 13.39 -6.24
N ALA A 1028 -37.00 14.37 -7.07
CA ALA A 1028 -38.19 15.20 -6.86
C ALA A 1028 -39.48 14.36 -6.79
N ASN A 1029 -39.66 13.40 -7.69
CA ASN A 1029 -40.82 12.51 -7.71
C ASN A 1029 -40.91 11.62 -6.45
N VAL A 1030 -39.77 11.15 -5.92
CA VAL A 1030 -39.75 10.39 -4.65
C VAL A 1030 -40.15 11.28 -3.49
N LEU A 1031 -39.53 12.45 -3.34
CA LEU A 1031 -39.77 13.35 -2.21
C LEU A 1031 -41.18 13.97 -2.23
N THR A 1032 -41.73 14.30 -3.40
CA THR A 1032 -43.10 14.84 -3.52
C THR A 1032 -44.18 13.80 -3.24
N ASN A 1033 -43.94 12.52 -3.54
CA ASN A 1033 -44.86 11.45 -3.17
C ASN A 1033 -44.79 11.13 -1.67
N GLU A 1034 -43.61 11.21 -1.05
CA GLU A 1034 -43.48 11.07 0.42
C GLU A 1034 -44.16 12.24 1.16
N LEU A 1035 -43.99 13.48 0.70
CA LEU A 1035 -44.71 14.66 1.20
C LEU A 1035 -46.25 14.46 1.15
N ARG A 1036 -46.78 13.95 0.02
CA ARG A 1036 -48.20 13.65 -0.14
C ARG A 1036 -48.66 12.58 0.87
N LEU A 1037 -47.87 11.52 1.07
CA LEU A 1037 -48.17 10.45 2.02
C LEU A 1037 -48.16 10.94 3.48
N ILE A 1038 -47.20 11.78 3.86
CA ILE A 1038 -47.13 12.42 5.19
C ILE A 1038 -48.36 13.31 5.42
N ALA A 1039 -48.69 14.19 4.47
CA ALA A 1039 -49.84 15.08 4.57
C ALA A 1039 -51.18 14.31 4.66
N GLN A 1040 -51.37 13.24 3.87
CA GLN A 1040 -52.55 12.39 3.96
C GLN A 1040 -52.64 11.63 5.29
N ARG A 1041 -51.53 11.11 5.80
CA ARG A 1041 -51.49 10.41 7.10
C ARG A 1041 -51.84 11.35 8.25
N TYR A 1042 -51.31 12.57 8.24
CA TYR A 1042 -51.61 13.60 9.23
C TYR A 1042 -53.09 13.98 9.20
N LEU A 1043 -53.65 14.26 8.02
CA LEU A 1043 -55.07 14.59 7.85
C LEU A 1043 -55.98 13.45 8.33
N LEU A 1044 -55.63 12.20 8.05
CA LEU A 1044 -56.37 11.04 8.55
C LEU A 1044 -56.32 10.91 10.08
N GLN A 1045 -55.15 11.16 10.68
CA GLN A 1045 -54.91 10.99 12.12
C GLN A 1045 -55.51 12.12 12.97
N TYR A 1046 -55.40 13.37 12.53
CA TYR A 1046 -55.77 14.56 13.31
C TYR A 1046 -57.03 15.28 12.80
N GLN A 1047 -57.57 14.88 11.63
CA GLN A 1047 -58.74 15.49 10.98
C GLN A 1047 -58.57 16.98 10.62
N GLU A 1048 -57.32 17.46 10.54
CA GLU A 1048 -56.96 18.78 10.05
C GLU A 1048 -55.70 18.74 9.17
N PRO A 1049 -55.51 19.70 8.23
CA PRO A 1049 -54.31 19.73 7.40
C PRO A 1049 -53.05 19.99 8.23
N ILE A 1050 -51.94 19.35 7.83
CA ILE A 1050 -50.63 19.53 8.45
C ILE A 1050 -50.15 20.99 8.30
N PRO A 1051 -49.65 21.64 9.38
CA PRO A 1051 -49.06 22.98 9.31
C PRO A 1051 -47.89 23.05 8.31
N CYS A 1052 -47.70 24.21 7.68
CA CYS A 1052 -46.76 24.33 6.55
C CYS A 1052 -45.32 23.98 6.93
N GLU A 1053 -44.86 24.48 8.08
CA GLU A 1053 -43.52 24.16 8.59
C GLU A 1053 -43.35 22.68 8.90
N GLN A 1054 -44.30 22.03 9.58
CA GLN A 1054 -44.19 20.63 10.00
C GLN A 1054 -43.99 19.68 8.81
N LEU A 1055 -44.65 19.95 7.67
CA LEU A 1055 -44.48 19.15 6.46
C LEU A 1055 -43.09 19.36 5.81
N VAL A 1056 -42.54 20.57 5.89
CA VAL A 1056 -41.18 20.87 5.40
C VAL A 1056 -40.13 20.23 6.31
N THR A 1057 -40.24 20.36 7.63
CA THR A 1057 -39.34 19.75 8.62
C THR A 1057 -39.30 18.23 8.43
N ALA A 1058 -40.45 17.56 8.33
CA ALA A 1058 -40.51 16.11 8.17
C ALA A 1058 -39.79 15.59 6.92
N LEU A 1059 -39.83 16.32 5.79
CA LEU A 1059 -39.05 15.97 4.60
C LEU A 1059 -37.56 16.30 4.77
N CYS A 1060 -37.25 17.37 5.48
CA CYS A 1060 -35.89 17.76 5.79
C CYS A 1060 -35.17 16.75 6.71
N ASP A 1061 -35.86 16.17 7.68
CA ASP A 1061 -35.35 15.06 8.49
C ASP A 1061 -35.04 13.83 7.63
N ILE A 1062 -35.91 13.51 6.65
CA ILE A 1062 -35.69 12.44 5.67
C ILE A 1062 -34.47 12.74 4.78
N LYS A 1063 -34.33 13.98 4.29
CA LYS A 1063 -33.14 14.41 3.54
C LYS A 1063 -31.86 14.30 4.39
N GLN A 1064 -31.90 14.75 5.64
CA GLN A 1064 -30.78 14.72 6.57
C GLN A 1064 -30.36 13.28 6.91
N ALA A 1065 -31.30 12.35 7.09
CA ALA A 1065 -30.97 10.93 7.25
C ALA A 1065 -30.18 10.36 6.05
N TYR A 1066 -30.42 10.87 4.84
CA TYR A 1066 -29.69 10.49 3.62
C TYR A 1066 -28.33 11.20 3.46
N THR A 1067 -27.99 12.16 4.34
CA THR A 1067 -26.61 12.69 4.49
C THR A 1067 -25.86 12.04 5.66
N GLN A 1068 -26.55 11.52 6.67
CA GLN A 1068 -25.97 10.89 7.86
C GLN A 1068 -25.60 9.40 7.67
N PHE A 1069 -26.40 8.62 6.94
CA PHE A 1069 -26.20 7.16 6.85
C PHE A 1069 -25.41 6.72 5.61
N GLY A 1070 -24.24 6.13 5.83
CA GLY A 1070 -23.42 5.51 4.79
C GLY A 1070 -24.16 4.41 4.02
N GLY A 1071 -23.91 4.32 2.71
CA GLY A 1071 -24.65 3.44 1.78
C GLY A 1071 -25.84 4.13 1.10
N LYS A 1072 -26.29 5.28 1.61
CA LYS A 1072 -27.22 6.18 0.92
C LYS A 1072 -26.46 7.31 0.21
N ARG A 1073 -27.08 7.91 -0.81
CA ARG A 1073 -26.65 9.20 -1.37
C ARG A 1073 -27.64 10.30 -0.98
N PRO A 1074 -27.22 11.55 -0.79
CA PRO A 1074 -28.14 12.69 -0.69
C PRO A 1074 -29.02 12.83 -1.93
N PHE A 1075 -30.16 13.50 -1.77
CA PHE A 1075 -31.08 13.82 -2.86
C PHE A 1075 -30.61 15.07 -3.61
N GLY A 1076 -30.38 14.97 -4.92
CA GLY A 1076 -29.86 16.07 -5.75
C GLY A 1076 -30.91 17.09 -6.14
N VAL A 1077 -31.70 17.58 -5.17
CA VAL A 1077 -32.85 18.46 -5.42
C VAL A 1077 -33.15 19.43 -4.26
N SER A 1078 -33.27 20.71 -4.62
CA SER A 1078 -33.85 21.76 -3.78
C SER A 1078 -35.34 21.91 -4.10
N LEU A 1079 -36.11 22.25 -3.08
CA LEU A 1079 -37.55 22.51 -3.20
C LEU A 1079 -37.87 23.89 -2.62
N LEU A 1080 -38.70 24.66 -3.33
CA LEU A 1080 -39.42 25.81 -2.79
C LEU A 1080 -40.88 25.41 -2.54
N TYR A 1081 -41.42 25.74 -1.37
CA TYR A 1081 -42.78 25.41 -0.98
C TYR A 1081 -43.60 26.68 -0.84
N MET A 1082 -44.77 26.73 -1.45
CA MET A 1082 -45.82 27.70 -1.10
C MET A 1082 -46.90 27.01 -0.29
N GLY A 1083 -47.40 27.68 0.74
CA GLY A 1083 -48.45 27.16 1.60
C GLY A 1083 -49.31 28.23 2.26
N TRP A 1084 -50.43 27.81 2.84
CA TRP A 1084 -51.22 28.61 3.77
C TRP A 1084 -51.63 27.77 4.97
N ASP A 1085 -51.58 28.33 6.18
CA ASP A 1085 -52.23 27.73 7.35
C ASP A 1085 -52.91 28.75 8.28
N LYS A 1086 -53.70 28.22 9.23
CA LYS A 1086 -54.55 28.97 10.16
C LYS A 1086 -53.78 29.80 11.21
N HIS A 1087 -52.48 29.60 11.36
CA HIS A 1087 -51.66 30.27 12.39
C HIS A 1087 -50.77 31.36 11.81
N TYR A 1088 -50.07 31.06 10.71
CA TYR A 1088 -49.07 31.95 10.12
C TYR A 1088 -49.49 32.54 8.76
N GLY A 1089 -50.62 32.09 8.21
CA GLY A 1089 -51.13 32.57 6.93
C GLY A 1089 -50.30 32.09 5.74
N PHE A 1090 -50.14 32.96 4.74
CA PHE A 1090 -49.36 32.67 3.53
C PHE A 1090 -47.87 32.55 3.84
N GLN A 1091 -47.26 31.46 3.39
CA GLN A 1091 -45.90 31.08 3.72
C GLN A 1091 -45.13 30.62 2.47
N LEU A 1092 -43.84 30.93 2.44
CA LEU A 1092 -42.88 30.50 1.43
C LEU A 1092 -41.65 29.91 2.14
N TYR A 1093 -41.33 28.66 1.88
CA TYR A 1093 -40.18 27.95 2.45
C TYR A 1093 -39.22 27.47 1.34
N GLN A 1094 -37.96 27.26 1.71
CA GLN A 1094 -36.94 26.64 0.88
C GLN A 1094 -36.29 25.47 1.64
N SER A 1095 -35.96 24.38 0.94
CA SER A 1095 -35.09 23.31 1.47
C SER A 1095 -34.03 22.90 0.45
N ASP A 1096 -32.85 22.53 0.93
CA ASP A 1096 -31.69 22.11 0.10
C ASP A 1096 -31.35 20.60 0.30
N PRO A 1097 -30.34 20.03 -0.39
CA PRO A 1097 -29.96 18.62 -0.24
C PRO A 1097 -29.45 18.18 1.14
N SER A 1098 -29.07 19.12 2.02
CA SER A 1098 -28.50 18.80 3.34
C SER A 1098 -29.57 18.40 4.38
N GLY A 1099 -30.83 18.76 4.13
CA GLY A 1099 -31.91 18.77 5.12
C GLY A 1099 -32.07 20.13 5.82
N ASN A 1100 -31.29 21.14 5.47
CA ASN A 1100 -31.51 22.51 5.93
C ASN A 1100 -32.74 23.14 5.25
N TYR A 1101 -33.47 23.98 5.98
CA TYR A 1101 -34.62 24.73 5.47
C TYR A 1101 -34.76 26.11 6.12
N GLY A 1102 -35.56 26.98 5.50
CA GLY A 1102 -35.89 28.30 6.06
C GLY A 1102 -37.06 28.96 5.34
N GLY A 1103 -37.75 29.87 6.04
CA GLY A 1103 -38.82 30.71 5.49
C GLY A 1103 -38.26 31.95 4.78
N TRP A 1104 -38.92 32.37 3.70
CA TRP A 1104 -38.49 33.48 2.84
C TRP A 1104 -39.64 34.42 2.48
N LYS A 1105 -39.31 35.65 2.09
CA LYS A 1105 -40.25 36.64 1.51
C LYS A 1105 -40.22 36.59 -0.02
N ALA A 1106 -39.02 36.55 -0.59
CA ALA A 1106 -38.78 36.14 -1.97
C ALA A 1106 -37.43 35.42 -2.04
N THR A 1107 -37.33 34.37 -2.86
CA THR A 1107 -36.08 33.59 -3.03
C THR A 1107 -36.08 32.84 -4.38
N CYS A 1108 -34.93 32.28 -4.76
CA CYS A 1108 -34.73 31.52 -5.99
C CYS A 1108 -33.75 30.35 -5.78
N ILE A 1109 -33.99 29.23 -6.48
CA ILE A 1109 -33.14 28.04 -6.54
C ILE A 1109 -32.90 27.64 -8.02
N GLY A 1110 -31.91 26.79 -8.26
CA GLY A 1110 -31.51 26.37 -9.61
C GLY A 1110 -30.40 27.26 -10.20
N ASN A 1111 -30.20 27.15 -11.51
CA ASN A 1111 -29.26 27.96 -12.28
C ASN A 1111 -29.48 29.48 -12.09
N ASN A 1112 -28.42 30.28 -12.18
CA ASN A 1112 -28.43 31.75 -12.04
C ASN A 1112 -29.15 32.32 -10.79
N SER A 1113 -29.46 31.47 -9.79
CA SER A 1113 -30.25 31.84 -8.61
C SER A 1113 -29.63 32.98 -7.78
N ALA A 1114 -28.30 33.12 -7.76
CA ALA A 1114 -27.62 34.25 -7.12
C ALA A 1114 -27.98 35.61 -7.77
N ALA A 1115 -28.05 35.67 -9.10
CA ALA A 1115 -28.48 36.86 -9.84
C ALA A 1115 -29.98 37.13 -9.64
N ALA A 1116 -30.80 36.06 -9.69
CA ALA A 1116 -32.23 36.14 -9.42
C ALA A 1116 -32.54 36.69 -8.02
N VAL A 1117 -31.87 36.19 -6.97
CA VAL A 1117 -32.01 36.68 -5.59
C VAL A 1117 -31.52 38.13 -5.45
N SER A 1118 -30.50 38.56 -6.21
CA SER A 1118 -30.07 39.95 -6.24
C SER A 1118 -31.17 40.88 -6.79
N MET A 1119 -31.77 40.52 -7.93
CA MET A 1119 -32.91 41.25 -8.50
C MET A 1119 -34.12 41.26 -7.56
N LEU A 1120 -34.48 40.11 -6.98
CA LEU A 1120 -35.57 40.01 -6.01
C LEU A 1120 -35.32 40.93 -4.81
N LYS A 1121 -34.10 41.00 -4.27
CA LYS A 1121 -33.76 41.93 -3.17
C LYS A 1121 -33.84 43.41 -3.54
N GLN A 1122 -33.70 43.76 -4.82
CA GLN A 1122 -33.79 45.14 -5.30
C GLN A 1122 -35.23 45.58 -5.59
N ASP A 1123 -36.03 44.70 -6.18
CA ASP A 1123 -37.39 45.01 -6.65
C ASP A 1123 -38.50 44.62 -5.67
N TYR A 1124 -38.25 43.68 -4.73
CA TYR A 1124 -39.25 43.26 -3.74
C TYR A 1124 -39.39 44.32 -2.64
N LYS A 1125 -40.64 44.68 -2.34
CA LYS A 1125 -40.99 45.53 -1.20
C LYS A 1125 -41.89 44.78 -0.23
N GLU A 1126 -41.46 44.66 1.01
CA GLU A 1126 -42.29 44.10 2.09
C GLU A 1126 -43.48 45.02 2.40
N GLY A 1127 -44.66 44.45 2.64
CA GLY A 1127 -45.89 45.19 2.93
C GLY A 1127 -46.56 45.86 1.72
N GLU A 1128 -45.83 46.19 0.65
CA GLU A 1128 -46.41 46.75 -0.60
C GLU A 1128 -46.71 45.67 -1.66
N MET A 1129 -46.19 44.45 -1.54
CA MET A 1129 -46.29 43.42 -2.58
C MET A 1129 -47.70 42.81 -2.68
N THR A 1130 -48.39 43.04 -3.80
CA THR A 1130 -49.61 42.32 -4.20
C THR A 1130 -49.29 41.20 -5.17
N LEU A 1131 -50.16 40.20 -5.30
CA LEU A 1131 -49.96 39.05 -6.18
C LEU A 1131 -49.80 39.47 -7.65
N SER A 1132 -50.51 40.52 -8.10
CA SER A 1132 -50.34 41.05 -9.46
C SER A 1132 -48.99 41.74 -9.67
N ALA A 1133 -48.39 42.35 -8.63
CA ALA A 1133 -47.05 42.92 -8.71
C ALA A 1133 -45.99 41.81 -8.66
N ALA A 1134 -46.20 40.80 -7.81
CA ALA A 1134 -45.34 39.62 -7.69
C ALA A 1134 -45.28 38.83 -9.02
N LEU A 1135 -46.40 38.65 -9.72
CA LEU A 1135 -46.44 38.02 -11.04
C LEU A 1135 -45.61 38.79 -12.09
N ALA A 1136 -45.69 40.13 -12.11
CA ALA A 1136 -44.88 40.96 -13.00
C ALA A 1136 -43.37 40.86 -12.66
N LEU A 1137 -43.03 40.84 -11.36
CA LEU A 1137 -41.66 40.65 -10.89
C LEU A 1137 -41.10 39.25 -11.24
N ALA A 1138 -41.91 38.20 -11.11
CA ALA A 1138 -41.53 36.84 -11.50
C ALA A 1138 -41.15 36.74 -12.99
N VAL A 1139 -41.97 37.34 -13.87
CA VAL A 1139 -41.70 37.42 -15.31
C VAL A 1139 -40.43 38.24 -15.58
N LYS A 1140 -40.25 39.40 -14.93
CA LYS A 1140 -39.05 40.24 -15.04
C LYS A 1140 -37.76 39.51 -14.66
N VAL A 1141 -37.78 38.71 -13.58
CA VAL A 1141 -36.62 37.94 -13.11
C VAL A 1141 -36.29 36.79 -14.06
N LEU A 1142 -37.30 35.99 -14.47
CA LEU A 1142 -37.06 34.89 -15.41
C LEU A 1142 -36.53 35.39 -16.76
N ASN A 1143 -37.09 36.48 -17.30
CA ASN A 1143 -36.65 37.08 -18.57
C ASN A 1143 -35.16 37.46 -18.59
N LYS A 1144 -34.56 37.78 -17.43
CA LYS A 1144 -33.17 38.24 -17.30
C LYS A 1144 -32.20 37.19 -16.75
N THR A 1145 -32.68 35.97 -16.46
CA THR A 1145 -31.86 34.89 -15.87
C THR A 1145 -31.79 33.62 -16.72
N MET A 1146 -32.49 33.57 -17.85
CA MET A 1146 -32.40 32.48 -18.84
C MET A 1146 -31.24 32.72 -19.82
N ASP A 1147 -30.31 31.76 -19.93
CA ASP A 1147 -28.99 31.99 -20.51
C ASP A 1147 -28.95 32.31 -22.02
N VAL A 1148 -29.89 31.78 -22.83
CA VAL A 1148 -29.75 31.81 -24.31
C VAL A 1148 -31.06 32.06 -25.07
N SER A 1149 -32.25 31.97 -24.46
CA SER A 1149 -33.51 31.98 -25.22
C SER A 1149 -34.55 32.93 -24.65
N LYS A 1150 -35.17 33.72 -25.53
CA LYS A 1150 -36.30 34.61 -25.21
C LYS A 1150 -37.41 33.86 -24.46
N LEU A 1151 -37.98 34.51 -23.46
CA LEU A 1151 -39.08 34.01 -22.63
C LEU A 1151 -40.29 33.64 -23.50
N SER A 1152 -40.84 32.44 -23.30
CA SER A 1152 -42.10 31.99 -23.92
C SER A 1152 -42.93 31.18 -22.92
N ALA A 1153 -44.25 31.18 -23.07
CA ALA A 1153 -45.17 30.58 -22.10
C ALA A 1153 -45.07 29.04 -22.00
N GLU A 1154 -44.43 28.36 -22.95
CA GLU A 1154 -44.15 26.92 -22.90
C GLU A 1154 -42.99 26.59 -21.96
N LYS A 1155 -42.01 27.51 -21.89
CA LYS A 1155 -40.78 27.39 -21.09
C LYS A 1155 -40.96 27.89 -19.64
N VAL A 1156 -42.15 28.33 -19.27
CA VAL A 1156 -42.42 28.91 -17.95
C VAL A 1156 -43.66 28.27 -17.34
N GLU A 1157 -43.50 27.75 -16.13
CA GLU A 1157 -44.61 27.26 -15.30
C GLU A 1157 -44.84 28.22 -14.15
N ILE A 1158 -46.08 28.66 -13.94
CA ILE A 1158 -46.44 29.57 -12.83
C ILE A 1158 -47.65 29.00 -12.10
N ALA A 1159 -47.56 28.93 -10.78
CA ALA A 1159 -48.68 28.61 -9.90
C ALA A 1159 -48.85 29.70 -8.84
N THR A 1160 -50.09 30.06 -8.56
CA THR A 1160 -50.46 30.94 -7.44
C THR A 1160 -51.25 30.16 -6.39
N LEU A 1161 -51.19 30.63 -5.15
CA LEU A 1161 -51.95 30.14 -4.01
C LEU A 1161 -52.65 31.33 -3.37
N THR A 1162 -53.98 31.34 -3.42
CA THR A 1162 -54.84 32.41 -2.90
C THR A 1162 -55.88 31.84 -1.94
N ARG A 1163 -56.70 32.71 -1.33
CA ARG A 1163 -57.81 32.29 -0.45
C ARG A 1163 -59.14 32.84 -0.96
N GLU A 1164 -60.03 31.95 -1.39
CA GLU A 1164 -61.36 32.27 -1.92
C GLU A 1164 -62.43 31.69 -0.98
N ASN A 1165 -63.41 32.50 -0.56
CA ASN A 1165 -64.51 32.09 0.33
C ASN A 1165 -64.02 31.34 1.60
N GLY A 1166 -62.89 31.75 2.16
CA GLY A 1166 -62.26 31.15 3.34
C GLY A 1166 -61.46 29.86 3.09
N LYS A 1167 -61.48 29.30 1.87
CA LYS A 1167 -60.70 28.11 1.49
C LYS A 1167 -59.46 28.49 0.67
N THR A 1168 -58.39 27.72 0.81
CA THR A 1168 -57.19 27.84 -0.01
C THR A 1168 -57.48 27.37 -1.43
N ARG A 1169 -56.86 28.03 -2.42
CA ARG A 1169 -56.95 27.65 -3.83
C ARG A 1169 -55.58 27.76 -4.50
N ILE A 1170 -55.07 26.62 -4.94
CA ILE A 1170 -53.88 26.52 -5.78
C ILE A 1170 -54.32 26.54 -7.25
N LYS A 1171 -53.80 27.49 -8.04
CA LYS A 1171 -54.05 27.64 -9.47
C LYS A 1171 -52.73 27.64 -10.24
N VAL A 1172 -52.49 26.61 -11.05
CA VAL A 1172 -51.49 26.67 -12.12
C VAL A 1172 -52.07 27.52 -13.26
N LEU A 1173 -51.33 28.51 -13.75
CA LEU A 1173 -51.76 29.37 -14.85
C LEU A 1173 -51.71 28.62 -16.19
N LYS A 1174 -52.70 28.85 -17.04
CA LYS A 1174 -52.72 28.31 -18.41
C LYS A 1174 -51.75 29.09 -19.30
N GLN A 1175 -51.21 28.45 -20.33
CA GLN A 1175 -50.26 29.04 -21.28
C GLN A 1175 -50.70 30.42 -21.81
N LYS A 1176 -51.99 30.60 -22.13
CA LYS A 1176 -52.55 31.91 -22.55
C LYS A 1176 -52.43 33.00 -21.49
N GLU A 1177 -52.65 32.68 -20.22
CA GLU A 1177 -52.55 33.62 -19.10
C GLU A 1177 -51.08 34.02 -18.86
N VAL A 1178 -50.14 33.08 -19.05
CA VAL A 1178 -48.69 33.34 -19.01
C VAL A 1178 -48.25 34.19 -20.21
N GLU A 1179 -48.78 33.93 -21.41
CA GLU A 1179 -48.57 34.77 -22.60
C GLU A 1179 -49.02 36.22 -22.41
N GLU A 1180 -50.16 36.45 -21.77
CA GLU A 1180 -50.67 37.79 -21.47
C GLU A 1180 -49.76 38.53 -20.48
N LEU A 1181 -49.24 37.85 -19.45
CA LEU A 1181 -48.25 38.40 -18.53
C LEU A 1181 -46.92 38.76 -19.22
N ILE A 1182 -46.44 37.91 -20.15
CA ILE A 1182 -45.23 38.17 -20.93
C ILE A 1182 -45.45 39.39 -21.84
N LYS A 1183 -46.53 39.42 -22.63
CA LYS A 1183 -46.85 40.54 -23.54
C LYS A 1183 -47.00 41.88 -22.78
N LYS A 1184 -47.59 41.84 -21.58
CA LYS A 1184 -47.67 43.01 -20.70
C LYS A 1184 -46.28 43.50 -20.26
N HIS A 1185 -45.40 42.58 -19.84
CA HIS A 1185 -44.04 42.93 -19.44
C HIS A 1185 -43.22 43.52 -20.59
N GLU A 1186 -43.32 42.96 -21.81
CA GLU A 1186 -42.66 43.49 -23.01
C GLU A 1186 -43.13 44.92 -23.34
N ALA A 1187 -44.43 45.20 -23.21
CA ALA A 1187 -44.98 46.53 -23.43
C ALA A 1187 -44.52 47.55 -22.37
N GLU A 1188 -44.41 47.14 -21.10
CA GLU A 1188 -43.90 47.96 -20.01
C GLU A 1188 -42.40 48.26 -20.15
N GLU A 1189 -41.58 47.26 -20.53
CA GLU A 1189 -40.14 47.45 -20.77
C GLU A 1189 -39.89 48.34 -22.00
N ALA A 1190 -40.63 48.15 -23.10
CA ALA A 1190 -40.55 49.03 -24.27
C ALA A 1190 -41.00 50.48 -23.99
N LYS A 1191 -41.94 50.69 -23.07
CA LYS A 1191 -42.32 52.04 -22.60
C LYS A 1191 -41.21 52.66 -21.76
N ALA A 1192 -40.65 51.92 -20.81
CA ALA A 1192 -39.54 52.38 -19.97
C ALA A 1192 -38.30 52.71 -20.80
N GLU A 1193 -38.00 51.95 -21.86
CA GLU A 1193 -36.88 52.23 -22.76
C GLU A 1193 -37.09 53.51 -23.58
N LYS A 1194 -38.33 53.81 -24.01
CA LYS A 1194 -38.67 55.11 -24.63
C LYS A 1194 -38.52 56.26 -23.64
N GLU A 1195 -39.05 56.15 -22.43
CA GLU A 1195 -38.93 57.18 -21.39
C GLU A 1195 -37.46 57.42 -20.98
N LYS A 1196 -36.62 56.38 -21.00
CA LYS A 1196 -35.17 56.49 -20.78
C LYS A 1196 -34.47 57.20 -21.94
N LYS A 1197 -34.79 56.85 -23.19
CA LYS A 1197 -34.25 57.54 -24.39
C LYS A 1197 -34.70 59.01 -24.45
N GLU A 1198 -35.93 59.33 -24.06
CA GLU A 1198 -36.39 60.72 -23.93
C GLU A 1198 -35.67 61.49 -22.81
N LYS A 1199 -35.32 60.84 -21.69
CA LYS A 1199 -34.49 61.47 -20.65
C LYS A 1199 -33.06 61.69 -21.13
N GLU A 1200 -32.42 60.68 -21.72
CA GLU A 1200 -31.07 60.79 -22.28
C GLU A 1200 -30.97 61.80 -23.43
N GLN A 1201 -32.07 62.05 -24.15
CA GLN A 1201 -32.18 63.14 -25.11
C GLN A 1201 -32.29 64.50 -24.39
N LYS A 1202 -33.18 64.63 -23.40
CA LYS A 1202 -33.34 65.85 -22.58
C LYS A 1202 -32.13 66.19 -21.68
N GLU A 1203 -31.20 65.25 -21.48
CA GLU A 1203 -29.90 65.45 -20.83
C GLU A 1203 -28.75 65.71 -21.83
N LYS A 1204 -28.99 65.57 -23.14
CA LYS A 1204 -28.08 65.99 -24.22
C LYS A 1204 -28.47 67.32 -24.85
N ASP A 1205 -29.75 67.68 -24.78
CA ASP A 1205 -30.31 68.96 -25.22
C ASP A 1205 -30.23 70.04 -24.11
N LYS A 1206 -29.31 69.87 -23.13
CA LYS A 1206 -29.09 70.70 -21.95
C LYS A 1206 -27.60 70.97 -21.70
#